data_AF-A0AAU7MPY4-F1
#
_entry.id   AF-A0AAU7MPY4-F1
#
_cell.length_a   1.000
_cell.length_b   1.000
_cell.length_c   1.000
_cell.angle_alpha   90.00
_cell.angle_beta   90.00
_cell.angle_gamma   90.00
#
_symmetry.space_group_name_H-M   'P 1'
#
loop_
_entity.id
_entity.type
_entity.pdbx_description
1 polymer ?
#
loop_
_entity_poly.entity_id
_entity_poly.type
_entity_poly.pdbx_seq_one_letter_code
_entity_poly.pdbx_strand_id
1 'polypeptide(L)'
;MNNEAIISSEITCNWIDHLPEAALLVDAARDLILSANSAMGRMIGTDRQSLTGTPCTHLFTDQRPQLIAFTEETLFRSHGWSRDFFLQHRDGHTVELEISSSRVGEAESQNILLLLRDRRQLRTLRERHDANHYHRGGLLEWRRVEELFKDMERENQLILHAVGEGIYGVDAEGRGTFANPAAERMLGWRIDELMGRVLHRVVHHSHADGSLYPLKDCPIYAAFRDASVKRVGEDWFWRKDGSGFPVEYTSTPILDNGHPVGAVVVFRDISARQEAQNELHKALEEVETLKRRLEMENAYLQEELSAEYHFHEIFGQSDAIKAIVRRIGMVAPTDANVLITGESGTGKELIARAIHQSSSRRDRPLIRVNCAAIPKDLFESEFFGHIKGAFTGAVSDRVGRFELADGGTLFLDEVGEIPLELQGKLLRVLQDQQFERVGENRTRAVDVRVIAATNRDLKAEVQQKTFREDLYFRLNVFPIESVPLRRRLEDIPILAQEFLNRACQKFNRPTLALRERDVETLKAYHWPGNVRELENVIERQVITADGRLDLDLPGPDSTARINPTTPPARHYSGELMTEQELRELEKQNLTRALTMSSGRVFGEDGAAAMLGIKPTTLTSRLKKLKIEPREFQVRPE
;
A
#
# COMPACT_ATOMS: atom_id res chain seq x y z
N MET A 1 -2.23 101.19 61.07
CA MET A 1 -3.62 100.89 60.68
C MET A 1 -3.88 99.44 61.07
N ASN A 2 -4.23 99.23 62.33
CA ASN A 2 -5.58 98.84 62.76
C ASN A 2 -6.04 97.51 62.17
N ASN A 3 -5.88 96.42 62.92
CA ASN A 3 -7.04 95.87 63.62
C ASN A 3 -6.63 94.93 64.75
N GLU A 4 -7.23 95.18 65.91
CA GLU A 4 -7.16 94.41 67.14
C GLU A 4 -7.68 92.98 66.92
N ALA A 5 -6.93 92.01 67.45
CA ALA A 5 -7.51 90.74 67.88
C ALA A 5 -7.00 90.48 69.31
N ILE A 6 -7.93 90.73 70.22
CA ILE A 6 -7.90 90.45 71.65
C ILE A 6 -7.48 88.98 71.85
N ILE A 7 -6.34 88.74 72.51
CA ILE A 7 -6.19 87.54 73.34
C ILE A 7 -6.07 88.04 74.77
N SER A 8 -7.24 88.06 75.39
CA SER A 8 -7.48 88.27 76.80
C SER A 8 -6.63 87.34 77.66
N SER A 9 -6.12 87.95 78.73
CA SER A 9 -5.48 87.45 79.95
C SER A 9 -6.13 86.23 80.65
N GLU A 10 -6.28 85.07 79.99
CA GLU A 10 -6.81 83.87 80.69
C GLU A 10 -6.35 82.48 80.15
N ILE A 11 -5.28 82.41 79.35
CA ILE A 11 -4.63 81.12 78.99
C ILE A 11 -3.22 81.08 79.57
N THR A 12 -3.11 80.95 80.89
CA THR A 12 -1.93 80.30 81.50
C THR A 12 -2.08 78.78 81.35
N CYS A 13 -2.14 78.28 80.11
CA CYS A 13 -1.88 76.88 79.84
C CYS A 13 -0.37 76.69 79.87
N ASN A 14 0.09 75.88 80.82
CA ASN A 14 1.47 75.44 80.92
C ASN A 14 1.78 74.52 79.73
N TRP A 15 1.99 75.07 78.53
CA TRP A 15 2.09 74.37 77.23
C TRP A 15 3.10 73.21 77.24
N ILE A 16 4.13 73.32 78.09
CA ILE A 16 5.13 72.29 78.32
C ILE A 16 4.52 70.96 78.82
N ASP A 17 3.33 71.00 79.43
CA ASP A 17 2.57 69.82 79.88
C ASP A 17 2.05 68.93 78.77
N HIS A 18 1.91 69.47 77.56
CA HIS A 18 1.48 68.72 76.39
C HIS A 18 2.65 68.09 75.63
N LEU A 19 3.89 68.35 76.05
CA LEU A 19 5.05 67.69 75.46
C LEU A 19 5.11 66.22 75.90
N PRO A 20 5.32 65.27 74.97
CA PRO A 20 5.42 63.85 75.31
C PRO A 20 6.71 63.51 76.05
N GLU A 21 7.73 64.37 75.94
CA GLU A 21 9.05 64.21 76.54
C GLU A 21 9.15 64.95 77.88
N ALA A 22 10.04 64.50 78.77
CA ALA A 22 10.31 65.23 80.00
C ALA A 22 10.88 66.60 79.67
N ALA A 23 10.32 67.65 80.27
CA ALA A 23 10.68 69.00 79.92
C ALA A 23 10.70 69.94 81.14
N LEU A 24 11.67 70.85 81.13
CA LEU A 24 11.88 71.91 82.12
C LEU A 24 11.99 73.27 81.41
N LEU A 25 11.27 74.27 81.91
CA LEU A 25 11.49 75.67 81.57
C LEU A 25 12.26 76.31 82.72
N VAL A 26 13.43 76.88 82.44
CA VAL A 26 14.34 77.41 83.47
C VAL A 26 14.72 78.86 83.15
N ASP A 27 14.80 79.69 84.17
CA ASP A 27 15.45 81.00 84.13
C ASP A 27 16.93 80.76 84.46
N ALA A 28 17.79 80.82 83.45
CA ALA A 28 19.20 80.55 83.62
C ALA A 28 19.94 81.66 84.38
N ALA A 29 19.42 82.91 84.38
CA ALA A 29 20.04 84.02 85.11
C ALA A 29 19.87 83.87 86.63
N ARG A 30 18.68 83.42 87.04
CA ARG A 30 18.33 83.25 88.45
C ARG A 30 18.57 81.84 88.97
N ASP A 31 18.95 80.92 88.08
CA ASP A 31 19.00 79.47 88.34
C ASP A 31 17.68 79.02 88.99
N LEU A 32 16.56 79.20 88.29
CA LEU A 32 15.23 78.81 88.79
C LEU A 32 14.46 78.00 87.77
N ILE A 33 13.85 76.90 88.21
CA ILE A 33 12.88 76.16 87.40
C ILE A 33 11.57 76.94 87.39
N LEU A 34 11.23 77.52 86.25
CA LEU A 34 9.97 78.24 86.04
C LEU A 34 8.80 77.27 85.87
N SER A 35 9.02 76.11 85.25
CA SER A 35 8.00 75.10 85.06
C SER A 35 8.60 73.73 84.75
N ALA A 36 7.91 72.66 85.15
CA ALA A 36 8.26 71.28 84.84
C ALA A 36 7.01 70.50 84.43
N ASN A 37 7.12 69.65 83.40
CA ASN A 37 5.97 68.90 82.92
C ASN A 37 5.73 67.57 83.65
N SER A 38 4.58 66.94 83.39
CA SER A 38 4.24 65.65 84.03
C SER A 38 5.22 64.52 83.67
N ALA A 39 5.79 64.55 82.46
CA ALA A 39 6.80 63.57 82.03
C ALA A 39 8.10 63.74 82.81
N MET A 40 8.49 64.97 83.15
CA MET A 40 9.64 65.27 83.99
C MET A 40 9.44 64.72 85.41
N GLY A 41 8.29 64.98 86.03
CA GLY A 41 7.97 64.42 87.36
C GLY A 41 8.05 62.89 87.38
N ARG A 42 7.55 62.21 86.33
CA ARG A 42 7.68 60.75 86.17
C ARG A 42 9.13 60.30 85.96
N MET A 43 9.94 61.06 85.23
CA MET A 43 11.34 60.70 84.94
C MET A 43 12.22 60.68 86.20
N ILE A 44 11.94 61.51 87.19
CA ILE A 44 12.72 61.58 88.43
C ILE A 44 11.99 61.01 89.66
N GLY A 45 10.72 60.63 89.52
CA GLY A 45 9.92 60.04 90.59
C GLY A 45 9.44 61.04 91.67
N THR A 46 9.31 62.32 91.32
CA THR A 46 8.85 63.37 92.25
C THR A 46 7.69 64.17 91.69
N ASP A 47 6.95 64.86 92.56
CA ASP A 47 5.86 65.73 92.11
C ASP A 47 6.43 66.96 91.41
N ARG A 48 5.97 67.23 90.17
CA ARG A 48 6.47 68.33 89.34
C ARG A 48 6.30 69.70 90.02
N GLN A 49 5.27 69.85 90.87
CA GLN A 49 5.04 71.12 91.58
C GLN A 49 6.17 71.43 92.56
N SER A 50 6.80 70.39 93.14
CA SER A 50 7.95 70.54 94.05
C SER A 50 9.22 71.02 93.37
N LEU A 51 9.29 70.93 92.03
CA LEU A 51 10.44 71.39 91.24
C LEU A 51 10.35 72.89 90.93
N THR A 52 9.14 73.41 90.81
CA THR A 52 8.92 74.80 90.40
C THR A 52 9.39 75.76 91.48
N GLY A 53 10.20 76.76 91.12
CA GLY A 53 10.82 77.70 92.05
C GLY A 53 12.07 77.17 92.77
N THR A 54 12.51 75.95 92.48
CA THR A 54 13.80 75.43 92.99
C THR A 54 14.94 75.67 91.99
N PRO A 55 16.20 75.66 92.46
CA PRO A 55 17.33 75.80 91.55
C PRO A 55 17.44 74.66 90.55
N CYS A 56 17.64 74.97 89.26
CA CYS A 56 17.82 73.94 88.24
C CYS A 56 19.12 73.16 88.50
N THR A 57 20.14 73.82 89.01
CA THR A 57 21.41 73.18 89.40
C THR A 57 21.27 72.15 90.52
N HIS A 58 20.16 72.13 91.28
CA HIS A 58 19.90 71.08 92.27
C HIS A 58 19.60 69.73 91.62
N LEU A 59 18.92 69.72 90.47
CA LEU A 59 18.66 68.49 89.72
C LEU A 59 19.95 67.88 89.18
N PHE A 60 20.95 68.71 88.90
CA PHE A 60 22.25 68.34 88.33
C PHE A 60 23.40 68.62 89.32
N THR A 61 23.23 68.23 90.59
CA THR A 61 24.14 68.65 91.68
C THR A 61 25.61 68.28 91.45
N ASP A 62 25.89 67.10 90.89
CA ASP A 62 27.27 66.67 90.58
C ASP A 62 27.79 67.23 89.24
N GLN A 63 26.95 68.01 88.54
CA GLN A 63 27.17 68.44 87.16
C GLN A 63 26.91 69.94 86.95
N ARG A 64 26.91 70.74 88.02
CA ARG A 64 26.59 72.17 87.97
C ARG A 64 27.47 72.97 87.00
N PRO A 65 28.81 72.79 86.97
CA PRO A 65 29.65 73.52 86.02
C PRO A 65 29.31 73.20 84.56
N GLN A 66 28.98 71.93 84.27
CA GLN A 66 28.58 71.51 82.93
C GLN A 66 27.22 72.05 82.55
N LEU A 67 26.27 72.08 83.50
CA LEU A 67 24.95 72.64 83.26
C LEU A 67 25.01 74.14 82.97
N ILE A 68 25.80 74.90 83.74
CA ILE A 68 25.97 76.35 83.53
C ILE A 68 26.53 76.61 82.13
N ALA A 69 27.66 75.94 81.78
CA ALA A 69 28.26 76.07 80.46
C ALA A 69 27.28 75.70 79.33
N PHE A 70 26.49 74.63 79.52
CA PHE A 70 25.48 74.20 78.55
C PHE A 70 24.33 75.22 78.40
N THR A 71 23.87 75.81 79.51
CA THR A 71 22.84 76.85 79.47
C THR A 71 23.35 78.16 78.87
N GLU A 72 24.59 78.57 79.14
CA GLU A 72 25.25 79.72 78.50
C GLU A 72 25.42 79.50 76.99
N GLU A 73 25.86 78.31 76.58
CA GLU A 73 25.94 77.93 75.17
C GLU A 73 24.57 78.01 74.50
N THR A 74 23.52 77.54 75.19
CA THR A 74 22.15 77.59 74.66
C THR A 74 21.65 79.04 74.52
N LEU A 75 21.94 79.93 75.47
CA LEU A 75 21.58 81.34 75.37
C LEU A 75 22.30 82.04 74.22
N PHE A 76 23.57 81.68 74.00
CA PHE A 76 24.39 82.24 72.93
C PHE A 76 24.00 81.70 71.54
N ARG A 77 23.75 80.39 71.40
CA ARG A 77 23.47 79.71 70.12
C ARG A 77 21.98 79.52 69.83
N SER A 78 21.10 79.89 70.76
CA SER A 78 19.64 79.65 70.75
C SER A 78 19.19 78.18 70.88
N HIS A 79 20.09 77.21 70.72
CA HIS A 79 19.83 75.78 70.92
C HIS A 79 21.08 75.02 71.36
N GLY A 80 20.90 73.91 72.05
CA GLY A 80 21.98 73.03 72.49
C GLY A 80 21.56 71.56 72.54
N TRP A 81 22.54 70.66 72.55
CA TRP A 81 22.32 69.23 72.70
C TRP A 81 23.49 68.57 73.43
N SER A 82 23.22 67.66 74.36
CA SER A 82 24.26 66.89 75.06
C SER A 82 23.74 65.53 75.54
N ARG A 83 24.66 64.59 75.74
CA ARG A 83 24.41 63.26 76.36
C ARG A 83 25.20 63.04 77.64
N ASP A 84 25.83 64.09 78.15
CA ASP A 84 26.78 64.00 79.26
C ASP A 84 26.09 64.17 80.62
N PHE A 85 24.79 64.44 80.62
CA PHE A 85 23.99 64.66 81.81
C PHE A 85 23.32 63.39 82.31
N PHE A 86 23.17 63.32 83.62
CA PHE A 86 22.36 62.33 84.30
C PHE A 86 21.54 62.97 85.42
N LEU A 87 20.43 62.33 85.77
CA LEU A 87 19.61 62.70 86.92
C LEU A 87 19.56 61.54 87.90
N GLN A 88 19.36 61.85 89.18
CA GLN A 88 19.06 60.86 90.19
C GLN A 88 17.54 60.70 90.31
N HIS A 89 17.05 59.48 90.10
CA HIS A 89 15.66 59.14 90.42
C HIS A 89 15.47 59.08 91.94
N ARG A 90 14.25 59.35 92.43
CA ARG A 90 13.89 59.27 93.85
C ARG A 90 14.26 57.92 94.50
N ASP A 91 14.21 56.85 93.72
CA ASP A 91 14.54 55.49 94.16
C ASP A 91 16.04 55.18 94.16
N GLY A 92 16.90 56.18 93.92
CA GLY A 92 18.36 56.10 94.02
C GLY A 92 19.09 55.55 92.80
N HIS A 93 18.39 55.33 91.67
CA HIS A 93 19.04 54.94 90.42
C HIS A 93 19.32 56.15 89.51
N THR A 94 20.43 56.09 88.79
CA THR A 94 20.83 57.12 87.83
C THR A 94 20.09 56.95 86.50
N VAL A 95 19.48 58.03 86.01
CA VAL A 95 18.89 58.15 84.68
C VAL A 95 19.88 58.87 83.77
N GLU A 96 20.45 58.16 82.79
CA GLU A 96 21.35 58.75 81.79
C GLU A 96 20.53 59.48 80.73
N LEU A 97 20.88 60.74 80.47
CA LEU A 97 20.06 61.61 79.66
C LEU A 97 20.66 61.91 78.29
N GLU A 98 19.77 62.12 77.34
CA GLU A 98 20.00 62.98 76.19
C GLU A 98 19.17 64.25 76.41
N ILE A 99 19.84 65.40 76.51
CA ILE A 99 19.21 66.70 76.71
C ILE A 99 19.32 67.52 75.43
N SER A 100 18.19 68.04 74.97
CA SER A 100 18.13 69.11 73.96
C SER A 100 17.65 70.38 74.62
N SER A 101 18.21 71.52 74.26
CA SER A 101 17.86 72.81 74.85
C SER A 101 17.53 73.84 73.77
N SER A 102 16.66 74.79 74.10
CA SER A 102 16.35 75.93 73.23
C SER A 102 16.01 77.17 74.05
N ARG A 103 16.42 78.34 73.59
CA ARG A 103 16.07 79.63 74.20
C ARG A 103 14.60 79.96 73.93
N VAL A 104 13.87 80.41 74.95
CA VAL A 104 12.43 80.73 74.88
C VAL A 104 12.18 82.15 75.39
N GLY A 105 11.36 82.93 74.68
CA GLY A 105 10.97 84.30 75.07
C GLY A 105 11.65 85.41 74.27
N GLU A 106 11.43 86.66 74.68
CA GLU A 106 11.99 87.87 74.02
C GLU A 106 13.50 88.02 74.26
N ALA A 107 14.16 88.87 73.47
CA ALA A 107 15.63 88.99 73.42
C ALA A 107 16.32 89.37 74.75
N GLU A 108 15.59 89.92 75.72
CA GLU A 108 16.11 90.23 77.06
C GLU A 108 15.88 89.09 78.08
N SER A 109 15.03 88.10 77.78
CA SER A 109 14.79 86.97 78.66
C SER A 109 15.91 85.91 78.57
N GLN A 110 16.31 85.37 79.72
CA GLN A 110 17.29 84.28 79.84
C GLN A 110 16.61 82.94 80.12
N ASN A 111 15.43 82.72 79.55
CA ASN A 111 14.67 81.50 79.75
C ASN A 111 15.08 80.42 78.73
N ILE A 112 15.25 79.19 79.19
CA ILE A 112 15.65 78.03 78.40
C ILE A 112 14.66 76.90 78.61
N LEU A 113 14.21 76.29 77.53
CA LEU A 113 13.52 74.99 77.55
C LEU A 113 14.55 73.88 77.45
N LEU A 114 14.54 72.94 78.38
CA LEU A 114 15.29 71.70 78.34
C LEU A 114 14.30 70.56 78.08
N LEU A 115 14.58 69.75 77.05
CA LEU A 115 13.92 68.49 76.75
C LEU A 115 14.86 67.34 77.12
N LEU A 116 14.42 66.45 77.98
CA LEU A 116 15.22 65.39 78.56
C LEU A 116 14.64 64.04 78.13
N ARG A 117 15.52 63.15 77.66
CA ARG A 117 15.16 61.80 77.22
C ARG A 117 16.02 60.75 77.91
N ASP A 118 15.41 59.68 78.40
CA ASP A 118 16.13 58.53 78.95
C ASP A 118 16.78 57.73 77.80
N ARG A 119 18.11 57.62 77.84
CA ARG A 119 18.89 56.91 76.82
C ARG A 119 18.61 55.41 76.79
N ARG A 120 18.25 54.78 77.92
CA ARG A 120 17.93 53.35 77.97
C ARG A 120 16.63 53.05 77.22
N GLN A 121 15.61 53.88 77.41
CA GLN A 121 14.32 53.72 76.72
C GLN A 121 14.47 53.88 75.20
N LEU A 122 15.27 54.85 74.75
CA LEU A 122 15.55 55.05 73.32
C LEU A 122 16.24 53.83 72.68
N ARG A 123 17.13 53.16 73.42
CA ARG A 123 17.82 51.95 72.94
C ARG A 123 16.87 50.77 72.78
N THR A 124 16.03 50.50 73.77
CA THR A 124 15.07 49.38 73.73
C THR A 124 14.05 49.52 72.59
N LEU A 125 13.63 50.75 72.27
CA LEU A 125 12.72 51.00 71.15
C LEU A 125 13.36 50.66 69.79
N ARG A 126 14.65 50.97 69.60
CA ARG A 126 15.39 50.61 68.38
C ARG A 126 15.54 49.10 68.22
N GLU A 127 15.96 48.41 69.28
CA GLU A 127 16.14 46.96 69.25
C GLU A 127 14.83 46.21 68.91
N ARG A 128 13.67 46.68 69.40
CA ARG A 128 12.36 46.12 69.03
C ARG A 128 11.97 46.35 67.57
N HIS A 129 12.32 47.50 67.00
CA HIS A 129 12.01 47.80 65.60
C HIS A 129 12.78 46.87 64.66
N ASP A 130 14.08 46.67 64.92
CA ASP A 130 14.94 45.83 64.09
C ASP A 130 14.50 44.35 64.13
N ALA A 131 14.16 43.84 65.31
CA ALA A 131 13.65 42.48 65.47
C ALA A 131 12.36 42.22 64.64
N ASN A 132 11.44 43.18 64.61
CA ASN A 132 10.20 43.07 63.83
C ASN A 132 10.46 43.11 62.31
N HIS A 133 11.47 43.84 61.85
CA HIS A 133 11.82 43.93 60.44
C HIS A 133 12.32 42.57 59.89
N TYR A 134 13.20 41.88 60.62
CA TYR A 134 13.73 40.58 60.20
C TYR A 134 12.65 39.48 60.14
N HIS A 135 11.69 39.49 61.06
CA HIS A 135 10.65 38.46 61.12
C HIS A 135 9.66 38.53 59.95
N ARG A 136 9.30 39.73 59.48
CA ARG A 136 8.41 39.91 58.31
C ARG A 136 9.09 39.55 56.98
N GLY A 137 10.39 39.79 56.86
CA GLY A 137 11.15 39.43 55.65
C GLY A 137 11.17 37.92 55.38
N GLY A 138 11.43 37.10 56.42
CA GLY A 138 11.52 35.64 56.26
C GLY A 138 10.21 34.95 55.88
N LEU A 139 9.06 35.45 56.35
CA LEU A 139 7.74 34.89 56.05
C LEU A 139 7.29 35.14 54.60
N LEU A 140 7.68 36.26 54.00
CA LEU A 140 7.35 36.58 52.62
C LEU A 140 8.17 35.75 51.63
N GLU A 141 9.45 35.54 51.89
CA GLU A 141 10.31 34.69 51.06
C GLU A 141 9.85 33.23 51.09
N TRP A 142 9.46 32.72 52.26
CA TRP A 142 8.97 31.34 52.38
C TRP A 142 7.66 31.12 51.60
N ARG A 143 6.70 32.06 51.67
CA ARG A 143 5.47 31.98 50.87
C ARG A 143 5.73 32.04 49.37
N ARG A 144 6.68 32.87 48.93
CA ARG A 144 7.04 32.99 47.52
C ARG A 144 7.64 31.68 46.97
N VAL A 145 8.47 30.99 47.77
CA VAL A 145 8.99 29.66 47.41
C VAL A 145 7.87 28.61 47.36
N GLU A 146 6.93 28.63 48.32
CA GLU A 146 5.80 27.71 48.33
C GLU A 146 4.87 27.91 47.11
N GLU A 147 4.58 29.15 46.73
CA GLU A 147 3.78 29.48 45.54
C GLU A 147 4.49 29.03 44.26
N LEU A 148 5.79 29.32 44.10
CA LEU A 148 6.59 28.86 42.96
C LEU A 148 6.56 27.33 42.81
N PHE A 149 6.65 26.60 43.93
CA PHE A 149 6.60 25.14 43.90
C PHE A 149 5.23 24.62 43.45
N LYS A 150 4.14 25.21 43.95
CA LYS A 150 2.77 24.85 43.54
C LYS A 150 2.51 25.15 42.07
N ASP A 151 2.97 26.30 41.57
CA ASP A 151 2.81 26.67 40.17
C ASP A 151 3.58 25.72 39.24
N MET A 152 4.82 25.38 39.59
CA MET A 152 5.64 24.41 38.85
C MET A 152 5.00 23.01 38.82
N GLU A 153 4.47 22.54 39.96
CA GLU A 153 3.79 21.25 40.04
C GLU A 153 2.52 21.22 39.17
N ARG A 154 1.74 22.30 39.19
CA ARG A 154 0.54 22.45 38.35
C ARG A 154 0.89 22.48 36.87
N GLU A 155 1.93 23.19 36.47
CA GLU A 155 2.37 23.27 35.06
C GLU A 155 2.80 21.88 34.55
N ASN A 156 3.61 21.16 35.32
CA ASN A 156 4.03 19.80 34.99
C ASN A 156 2.84 18.84 34.84
N GLN A 157 1.85 18.94 35.72
CA GLN A 157 0.62 18.14 35.61
C GLN A 157 -0.16 18.47 34.34
N LEU A 158 -0.31 19.75 33.99
CA LEU A 158 -1.02 20.16 32.77
C LEU A 158 -0.32 19.61 31.51
N ILE A 159 1.01 19.62 31.48
CA ILE A 159 1.79 19.03 30.38
C ILE A 159 1.51 17.53 30.27
N LEU A 160 1.62 16.78 31.39
CA LEU A 160 1.39 15.33 31.38
C LEU A 160 -0.04 14.95 31.00
N HIS A 161 -1.03 15.77 31.37
CA HIS A 161 -2.45 15.57 31.04
C HIS A 161 -2.77 15.82 29.56
N ALA A 162 -2.04 16.72 28.89
CA ALA A 162 -2.28 17.05 27.49
C ALA A 162 -1.73 15.99 26.51
N VAL A 163 -0.75 15.19 26.93
CA VAL A 163 -0.10 14.19 26.08
C VAL A 163 -1.01 13.00 25.83
N GLY A 164 -1.22 12.65 24.55
CA GLY A 164 -2.02 11.49 24.14
C GLY A 164 -1.31 10.14 24.27
N GLU A 165 0.02 10.15 24.38
CA GLU A 165 0.85 8.97 24.63
C GLU A 165 0.88 8.62 26.12
N GLY A 166 0.96 7.32 26.43
CA GLY A 166 1.14 6.85 27.79
C GLY A 166 2.54 7.20 28.28
N ILE A 167 2.64 7.82 29.44
CA ILE A 167 3.92 8.14 30.10
C ILE A 167 3.89 7.55 31.50
N TYR A 168 4.92 6.80 31.87
CA TYR A 168 5.19 6.47 33.26
C TYR A 168 6.69 6.54 33.59
N GLY A 169 6.99 6.83 34.84
CA GLY A 169 8.34 6.76 35.39
C GLY A 169 8.55 5.49 36.21
N VAL A 170 9.79 4.99 36.22
CA VAL A 170 10.25 3.95 37.14
C VAL A 170 11.51 4.41 37.88
N ASP A 171 11.68 3.96 39.12
CA ASP A 171 12.92 4.12 39.90
C ASP A 171 14.01 3.11 39.49
N ALA A 172 15.16 3.13 40.18
CA ALA A 172 16.29 2.22 39.95
C ALA A 172 15.93 0.74 40.18
N GLU A 173 14.95 0.45 41.03
CA GLU A 173 14.41 -0.89 41.28
C GLU A 173 13.29 -1.28 40.29
N GLY A 174 12.94 -0.38 39.36
CA GLY A 174 11.90 -0.58 38.36
C GLY A 174 10.48 -0.42 38.89
N ARG A 175 10.30 0.27 40.03
CA ARG A 175 9.00 0.55 40.63
C ARG A 175 8.41 1.83 40.07
N GLY A 176 7.10 1.86 39.84
CA GLY A 176 6.40 3.04 39.32
C GLY A 176 6.58 4.27 40.22
N THR A 177 7.03 5.39 39.65
CA THR A 177 7.25 6.68 40.34
C THR A 177 6.27 7.78 39.94
N PHE A 178 5.71 7.70 38.73
CA PHE A 178 4.59 8.52 38.28
C PHE A 178 3.96 7.89 37.03
N ALA A 179 2.75 8.29 36.69
CA ALA A 179 2.11 7.96 35.41
C ALA A 179 1.16 9.09 34.99
N ASN A 180 0.96 9.27 33.68
CA ASN A 180 -0.01 10.23 33.17
C ASN A 180 -1.40 9.57 32.94
N PRO A 181 -2.47 10.37 32.76
CA PRO A 181 -3.82 9.84 32.52
C PRO A 181 -3.96 9.00 31.24
N ALA A 182 -3.11 9.23 30.24
CA ALA A 182 -3.11 8.40 29.03
C ALA A 182 -2.62 6.97 29.34
N ALA A 183 -1.56 6.84 30.15
CA ALA A 183 -1.09 5.55 30.63
C ALA A 183 -2.15 4.82 31.47
N GLU A 184 -2.88 5.56 32.34
CA GLU A 184 -4.00 5.02 33.13
C GLU A 184 -5.07 4.38 32.22
N ARG A 185 -5.49 5.11 31.17
CA ARG A 185 -6.51 4.63 30.21
C ARG A 185 -6.02 3.45 29.37
N MET A 186 -4.77 3.47 28.91
CA MET A 186 -4.21 2.39 28.07
C MET A 186 -3.93 1.13 28.86
N LEU A 187 -3.38 1.24 30.07
CA LEU A 187 -3.03 0.08 30.90
C LEU A 187 -4.21 -0.41 31.76
N GLY A 188 -5.23 0.41 31.99
CA GLY A 188 -6.38 0.07 32.83
C GLY A 188 -6.08 -0.01 34.33
N TRP A 189 -4.90 0.45 34.75
CA TRP A 189 -4.50 0.56 36.15
C TRP A 189 -4.68 1.99 36.63
N ARG A 190 -5.14 2.20 37.87
CA ARG A 190 -5.15 3.55 38.46
C ARG A 190 -3.73 3.98 38.81
N ILE A 191 -3.43 5.28 38.72
CA ILE A 191 -2.08 5.82 39.00
C ILE A 191 -1.61 5.36 40.38
N ASP A 192 -2.42 5.55 41.42
CA ASP A 192 -2.10 5.15 42.80
C ASP A 192 -1.82 3.64 42.97
N GLU A 193 -2.36 2.79 42.10
CA GLU A 193 -2.13 1.35 42.14
C GLU A 193 -0.80 0.95 41.47
N LEU A 194 -0.33 1.71 40.48
CA LEU A 194 0.95 1.49 39.80
C LEU A 194 2.14 1.94 40.64
N MET A 195 1.94 2.95 41.49
CA MET A 195 2.97 3.51 42.36
C MET A 195 3.61 2.44 43.26
N GLY A 196 4.95 2.39 43.25
CA GLY A 196 5.73 1.45 44.06
C GLY A 196 5.73 -0.01 43.58
N ARG A 197 4.94 -0.37 42.56
CA ARG A 197 4.94 -1.71 41.95
C ARG A 197 6.02 -1.83 40.88
N VAL A 198 6.66 -2.99 40.80
CA VAL A 198 7.62 -3.31 39.74
C VAL A 198 6.89 -3.46 38.41
N LEU A 199 7.00 -2.46 37.53
CA LEU A 199 6.16 -2.37 36.33
C LEU A 199 6.38 -3.51 35.33
N HIS A 200 7.59 -4.06 35.25
CA HIS A 200 7.87 -5.26 34.45
C HIS A 200 6.94 -6.43 34.79
N ARG A 201 6.56 -6.58 36.06
CA ARG A 201 5.75 -7.72 36.52
C ARG A 201 4.27 -7.58 36.21
N VAL A 202 3.81 -6.38 35.84
CA VAL A 202 2.39 -6.08 35.66
C VAL A 202 2.05 -5.62 34.25
N VAL A 203 2.96 -4.90 33.58
CA VAL A 203 2.73 -4.30 32.26
C VAL A 203 3.55 -4.99 31.17
N HIS A 204 4.69 -5.59 31.50
CA HIS A 204 5.67 -6.07 30.50
C HIS A 204 6.26 -7.45 30.85
N HIS A 205 5.43 -8.35 31.40
CA HIS A 205 5.92 -9.61 31.99
C HIS A 205 6.07 -10.78 31.00
N SER A 206 5.42 -10.72 29.84
CA SER A 206 5.43 -11.78 28.82
C SER A 206 5.31 -11.20 27.41
N HIS A 207 5.82 -11.94 26.43
CA HIS A 207 5.61 -11.67 25.02
C HIS A 207 4.17 -12.02 24.60
N ALA A 208 3.77 -11.58 23.40
CA ALA A 208 2.43 -11.83 22.85
C ALA A 208 2.08 -13.34 22.73
N ASP A 209 3.09 -14.20 22.56
CA ASP A 209 2.94 -15.66 22.50
C ASP A 209 2.77 -16.34 23.87
N GLY A 210 2.78 -15.56 24.96
CA GLY A 210 2.68 -16.03 26.33
C GLY A 210 3.99 -16.49 26.95
N SER A 211 5.11 -16.44 26.22
CA SER A 211 6.43 -16.72 26.77
C SER A 211 6.86 -15.64 27.76
N LEU A 212 7.51 -16.04 28.85
CA LEU A 212 7.88 -15.12 29.93
C LEU A 212 8.99 -14.17 29.46
N TYR A 213 8.83 -12.86 29.67
CA TYR A 213 9.80 -11.85 29.29
C TYR A 213 10.80 -11.66 30.45
N PRO A 214 12.07 -12.10 30.34
CA PRO A 214 13.02 -11.94 31.43
C PRO A 214 13.39 -10.47 31.63
N LEU A 215 13.46 -10.02 32.90
CA LEU A 215 13.87 -8.66 33.30
C LEU A 215 15.20 -8.21 32.66
N LYS A 216 16.15 -9.14 32.53
CA LYS A 216 17.47 -8.87 31.95
C LYS A 216 17.43 -8.53 30.46
N ASP A 217 16.37 -8.91 29.76
CA ASP A 217 16.20 -8.74 28.32
C ASP A 217 15.21 -7.61 27.99
N CYS A 218 14.62 -6.99 29.01
CA CYS A 218 13.68 -5.90 28.87
C CYS A 218 14.39 -4.60 28.44
N PRO A 219 14.01 -3.97 27.30
CA PRO A 219 14.62 -2.73 26.83
C PRO A 219 14.35 -1.55 27.77
N ILE A 220 13.23 -1.54 28.50
CA ILE A 220 12.98 -0.52 29.53
C ILE A 220 14.09 -0.58 30.57
N TYR A 221 14.45 -1.81 30.98
CA TYR A 221 15.47 -2.05 32.00
C TYR A 221 16.91 -1.91 31.44
N ALA A 222 17.11 -2.19 30.16
CA ALA A 222 18.39 -1.91 29.50
C ALA A 222 18.70 -0.40 29.48
N ALA A 223 17.69 0.48 29.44
CA ALA A 223 17.91 1.92 29.41
C ALA A 223 18.63 2.46 30.67
N PHE A 224 18.33 1.92 31.85
CA PHE A 224 19.05 2.32 33.08
C PHE A 224 20.44 1.70 33.17
N ARG A 225 20.61 0.41 32.82
CA ARG A 225 21.91 -0.28 32.94
C ARG A 225 22.96 0.35 32.06
N ASP A 226 22.53 0.72 30.85
CA ASP A 226 23.41 1.23 29.81
C ASP A 226 23.44 2.75 29.77
N ALA A 227 22.66 3.43 30.64
CA ALA A 227 22.43 4.88 30.62
C ALA A 227 22.17 5.42 29.18
N SER A 228 21.35 4.71 28.41
CA SER A 228 21.10 5.00 26.99
C SER A 228 19.63 4.90 26.64
N VAL A 229 19.19 5.71 25.67
CA VAL A 229 17.81 5.68 25.18
C VAL A 229 17.56 4.38 24.42
N LYS A 230 16.49 3.68 24.78
CA LYS A 230 16.04 2.46 24.07
C LYS A 230 14.73 2.74 23.36
N ARG A 231 14.69 2.52 22.05
CA ARG A 231 13.50 2.65 21.20
C ARG A 231 13.09 1.26 20.71
N VAL A 232 11.81 0.93 20.87
CA VAL A 232 11.24 -0.36 20.49
C VAL A 232 10.04 -0.10 19.61
N GLY A 233 10.12 -0.55 18.36
CA GLY A 233 9.09 -0.30 17.34
C GLY A 233 7.83 -1.15 17.49
N GLU A 234 7.98 -2.39 17.97
CA GLU A 234 6.87 -3.30 18.24
C GLU A 234 7.18 -4.17 19.45
N ASP A 235 6.32 -4.12 20.45
CA ASP A 235 6.32 -4.98 21.63
C ASP A 235 4.88 -5.15 22.15
N TRP A 236 4.72 -5.79 23.31
CA TRP A 236 3.42 -6.08 23.89
C TRP A 236 3.30 -5.62 25.33
N PHE A 237 2.30 -4.78 25.62
CA PHE A 237 1.95 -4.38 26.98
C PHE A 237 0.65 -5.03 27.44
N TRP A 238 0.56 -5.29 28.74
CA TRP A 238 -0.56 -5.98 29.38
C TRP A 238 -1.38 -5.02 30.24
N ARG A 239 -2.70 -5.10 30.08
CA ARG A 239 -3.68 -4.35 30.86
C ARG A 239 -3.99 -5.07 32.17
N LYS A 240 -4.57 -4.35 33.13
CA LYS A 240 -4.98 -4.91 34.44
C LYS A 240 -5.96 -6.09 34.34
N ASP A 241 -6.80 -6.11 33.30
CA ASP A 241 -7.77 -7.18 33.06
C ASP A 241 -7.15 -8.44 32.39
N GLY A 242 -5.85 -8.40 32.08
CA GLY A 242 -5.11 -9.48 31.43
C GLY A 242 -5.16 -9.44 29.91
N SER A 243 -5.88 -8.51 29.28
CA SER A 243 -5.77 -8.29 27.84
C SER A 243 -4.46 -7.58 27.50
N GLY A 244 -3.83 -7.94 26.38
CA GLY A 244 -2.61 -7.28 25.92
C GLY A 244 -2.84 -6.54 24.62
N PHE A 245 -2.00 -5.54 24.34
CA PHE A 245 -2.06 -4.75 23.12
C PHE A 245 -0.64 -4.45 22.59
N PRO A 246 -0.48 -4.38 21.26
CA PRO A 246 0.78 -4.01 20.64
C PRO A 246 1.12 -2.56 20.94
N VAL A 247 2.39 -2.32 21.26
CA VAL A 247 2.88 -1.02 21.69
C VAL A 247 4.19 -0.67 20.97
N GLU A 248 4.33 0.60 20.65
CA GLU A 248 5.62 1.22 20.33
C GLU A 248 6.03 2.08 21.52
N TYR A 249 7.28 1.98 21.98
CA TYR A 249 7.72 2.76 23.13
C TYR A 249 9.18 3.18 23.10
N THR A 250 9.48 4.24 23.85
CA THR A 250 10.82 4.73 24.13
C THR A 250 11.05 4.80 25.63
N SER A 251 12.16 4.23 26.10
CA SER A 251 12.64 4.35 27.47
C SER A 251 13.87 5.26 27.52
N THR A 252 13.77 6.35 28.29
CA THR A 252 14.80 7.37 28.46
C THR A 252 15.25 7.41 29.92
N PRO A 253 16.55 7.25 30.23
CA PRO A 253 17.03 7.28 31.61
C PRO A 253 16.91 8.68 32.22
N ILE A 254 16.54 8.75 33.51
CA ILE A 254 16.58 9.96 34.33
C ILE A 254 17.92 9.97 35.06
N LEU A 255 18.70 11.04 34.89
CA LEU A 255 20.02 11.18 35.49
C LEU A 255 20.00 12.25 36.58
N ASP A 256 20.53 11.92 37.76
CA ASP A 256 20.85 12.88 38.82
C ASP A 256 22.36 12.89 39.06
N ASN A 257 23.01 14.05 38.92
CA ASN A 257 24.47 14.21 39.02
C ASN A 257 25.26 13.15 38.20
N GLY A 258 24.77 12.81 37.00
CA GLY A 258 25.37 11.81 36.12
C GLY A 258 25.09 10.34 36.47
N HIS A 259 24.32 10.07 37.52
CA HIS A 259 23.92 8.73 37.94
C HIS A 259 22.47 8.44 37.55
N PRO A 260 22.17 7.27 36.96
CA PRO A 260 20.80 6.91 36.62
C PRO A 260 19.98 6.63 37.88
N VAL A 261 18.93 7.42 38.10
CA VAL A 261 18.00 7.30 39.24
C VAL A 261 16.67 6.65 38.84
N GLY A 262 16.43 6.48 37.54
CA GLY A 262 15.21 5.89 37.01
C GLY A 262 15.13 5.97 35.50
N ALA A 263 13.95 5.74 34.95
CA ALA A 263 13.66 5.93 33.53
C ALA A 263 12.23 6.45 33.32
N VAL A 264 12.03 7.25 32.27
CA VAL A 264 10.72 7.62 31.75
C VAL A 264 10.44 6.75 30.53
N VAL A 265 9.30 6.07 30.53
CA VAL A 265 8.79 5.31 29.39
C VAL A 265 7.65 6.09 28.77
N VAL A 266 7.78 6.38 27.48
CA VAL A 266 6.74 6.96 26.64
C VAL A 266 6.29 5.90 25.64
N PHE A 267 5.00 5.61 25.58
CA PHE A 267 4.47 4.50 24.80
C PHE A 267 3.14 4.83 24.11
N ARG A 268 2.90 4.15 22.99
CA ARG A 268 1.74 4.36 22.14
C ARG A 268 1.12 3.03 21.72
N ASP A 269 -0.20 2.92 21.86
CA ASP A 269 -0.97 1.80 21.30
C ASP A 269 -0.97 1.87 19.77
N ILE A 270 -0.45 0.81 19.13
CA ILE A 270 -0.33 0.69 17.67
C ILE A 270 -1.34 -0.28 17.06
N SER A 271 -2.35 -0.73 17.82
CA SER A 271 -3.35 -1.71 17.35
C SER A 271 -4.05 -1.24 16.08
N ALA A 272 -4.59 -0.01 16.09
CA ALA A 272 -5.26 0.57 14.93
C ALA A 272 -4.34 0.71 13.71
N ARG A 273 -3.05 0.95 13.92
CA ARG A 273 -2.05 1.05 12.84
C ARG A 273 -1.80 -0.32 12.20
N GLN A 274 -1.63 -1.36 13.02
CA GLN A 274 -1.42 -2.73 12.54
C GLN A 274 -2.67 -3.28 11.83
N GLU A 275 -3.87 -3.03 12.36
CA GLU A 275 -5.13 -3.40 11.71
C GLU A 275 -5.26 -2.77 10.33
N ALA A 276 -5.07 -1.44 10.23
CA ALA A 276 -5.12 -0.73 8.96
C ALA A 276 -4.06 -1.23 7.95
N GLN A 277 -2.86 -1.56 8.43
CA GLN A 277 -1.79 -2.08 7.57
C GLN A 277 -2.10 -3.49 7.05
N ASN A 278 -2.72 -4.33 7.88
CA ASN A 278 -3.18 -5.67 7.49
C ASN A 278 -4.35 -5.62 6.51
N GLU A 279 -5.31 -4.72 6.72
CA GLU A 279 -6.42 -4.50 5.78
C GLU A 279 -5.91 -4.00 4.42
N LEU A 280 -4.97 -3.05 4.43
CA LEU A 280 -4.34 -2.55 3.21
C LEU A 280 -3.62 -3.66 2.44
N HIS A 281 -2.87 -4.53 3.14
CA HIS A 281 -2.20 -5.66 2.50
C HIS A 281 -3.20 -6.60 1.81
N LYS A 282 -4.29 -6.98 2.50
CA LYS A 282 -5.33 -7.82 1.93
C LYS A 282 -6.00 -7.18 0.70
N ALA A 283 -6.31 -5.88 0.79
CA ALA A 283 -6.92 -5.16 -0.33
C ALA A 283 -5.98 -5.09 -1.54
N LEU A 284 -4.67 -4.91 -1.33
CA LEU A 284 -3.68 -4.89 -2.41
C LEU A 284 -3.55 -6.27 -3.08
N GLU A 285 -3.54 -7.36 -2.31
CA GLU A 285 -3.55 -8.72 -2.84
C GLU A 285 -4.79 -8.98 -3.71
N GLU A 286 -5.97 -8.58 -3.24
CA GLU A 286 -7.22 -8.71 -4.00
C GLU A 286 -7.16 -7.91 -5.32
N VAL A 287 -6.69 -6.66 -5.27
CA VAL A 287 -6.51 -5.83 -6.47
C VAL A 287 -5.54 -6.47 -7.46
N GLU A 288 -4.43 -7.05 -6.99
CA GLU A 288 -3.46 -7.72 -7.88
C GLU A 288 -4.08 -8.95 -8.57
N THR A 289 -4.86 -9.76 -7.84
CA THR A 289 -5.55 -10.91 -8.42
C THR A 289 -6.59 -10.52 -9.47
N LEU A 290 -7.39 -9.48 -9.19
CA LEU A 290 -8.37 -8.94 -10.13
C LEU A 290 -7.70 -8.34 -11.37
N LYS A 291 -6.60 -7.62 -11.18
CA LYS A 291 -5.81 -7.05 -12.28
C LYS A 291 -5.27 -8.13 -13.21
N ARG A 292 -4.66 -9.20 -12.66
CA ARG A 292 -4.17 -10.33 -13.49
C ARG A 292 -5.31 -10.99 -14.26
N ARG A 293 -6.47 -11.18 -13.61
CA ARG A 293 -7.66 -11.73 -14.29
C ARG A 293 -8.10 -10.86 -15.45
N LEU A 294 -8.21 -9.55 -15.23
CA LEU A 294 -8.56 -8.58 -16.27
C LEU A 294 -7.53 -8.54 -17.40
N GLU A 295 -6.24 -8.60 -17.10
CA GLU A 295 -5.18 -8.62 -18.12
C GLU A 295 -5.25 -9.91 -18.98
N MET A 296 -5.52 -11.06 -18.37
CA MET A 296 -5.73 -12.32 -19.09
C MET A 296 -7.01 -12.30 -19.92
N GLU A 297 -8.12 -11.80 -19.36
CA GLU A 297 -9.38 -11.61 -20.10
C GLU A 297 -9.19 -10.66 -21.27
N ASN A 298 -8.46 -9.56 -21.10
CA ASN A 298 -8.21 -8.58 -22.16
C ASN A 298 -7.26 -9.15 -23.23
N ALA A 299 -6.22 -9.89 -22.87
CA ALA A 299 -5.37 -10.58 -23.83
C ALA A 299 -6.17 -11.62 -24.64
N TYR A 300 -7.03 -12.39 -23.98
CA TYR A 300 -7.93 -13.34 -24.64
C TYR A 300 -8.95 -12.65 -25.55
N LEU A 301 -9.58 -11.56 -25.07
CA LEU A 301 -10.53 -10.77 -25.87
C LEU A 301 -9.84 -10.10 -27.06
N GLN A 302 -8.58 -9.69 -26.95
CA GLN A 302 -7.80 -9.16 -28.08
C GLN A 302 -7.49 -10.26 -29.11
N GLU A 303 -7.14 -11.47 -28.66
CA GLU A 303 -7.05 -12.64 -29.54
C GLU A 303 -8.41 -12.96 -30.20
N GLU A 304 -9.51 -12.88 -29.44
CA GLU A 304 -10.86 -13.12 -29.95
C GLU A 304 -11.32 -12.05 -30.95
N LEU A 305 -11.08 -10.77 -30.68
CA LEU A 305 -11.38 -9.66 -31.62
C LEU A 305 -10.60 -9.82 -32.92
N SER A 306 -9.34 -10.26 -32.85
CA SER A 306 -8.56 -10.55 -34.05
C SER A 306 -9.13 -11.73 -34.86
N ALA A 307 -9.78 -12.68 -34.18
CA ALA A 307 -10.49 -13.80 -34.81
C ALA A 307 -11.90 -13.40 -35.30
N GLU A 308 -12.61 -12.49 -34.62
CA GLU A 308 -13.97 -12.03 -34.97
C GLU A 308 -14.04 -11.36 -36.34
N TYR A 309 -12.96 -10.74 -36.82
CA TYR A 309 -12.87 -10.22 -38.20
C TYR A 309 -13.13 -11.29 -39.28
N HIS A 310 -13.16 -12.58 -38.93
CA HIS A 310 -13.39 -13.69 -39.85
C HIS A 310 -14.75 -14.41 -39.70
N PHE A 311 -15.60 -14.08 -38.71
CA PHE A 311 -16.81 -14.88 -38.41
C PHE A 311 -18.11 -14.09 -38.56
N HIS A 312 -18.93 -14.51 -39.52
CA HIS A 312 -20.21 -13.89 -39.86
C HIS A 312 -21.37 -14.89 -39.73
N GLU A 313 -22.61 -14.40 -39.67
CA GLU A 313 -23.86 -15.16 -39.45
C GLU A 313 -23.98 -16.45 -40.28
N ILE A 314 -24.80 -17.40 -39.80
CA ILE A 314 -25.09 -18.63 -40.56
C ILE A 314 -25.97 -18.28 -41.76
N PHE A 315 -25.38 -18.21 -42.96
CA PHE A 315 -26.10 -17.94 -44.21
C PHE A 315 -26.61 -19.23 -44.86
N GLY A 316 -27.88 -19.21 -45.28
CA GLY A 316 -28.51 -20.29 -46.04
C GLY A 316 -30.03 -20.34 -45.85
N GLN A 317 -30.72 -20.86 -46.84
CA GLN A 317 -32.18 -21.05 -46.85
C GLN A 317 -32.59 -22.51 -47.05
N SER A 318 -31.63 -23.42 -47.28
CA SER A 318 -31.88 -24.84 -47.43
C SER A 318 -32.51 -25.45 -46.17
N ASP A 319 -33.25 -26.54 -46.37
CA ASP A 319 -33.85 -27.29 -45.25
C ASP A 319 -32.80 -27.87 -44.30
N ALA A 320 -31.59 -28.14 -44.80
CA ALA A 320 -30.45 -28.56 -44.00
C ALA A 320 -30.04 -27.47 -42.99
N ILE A 321 -29.89 -26.23 -43.44
CA ILE A 321 -29.58 -25.10 -42.54
C ILE A 321 -30.73 -24.83 -41.57
N LYS A 322 -31.99 -24.82 -42.04
CA LYS A 322 -33.16 -24.67 -41.15
C LYS A 322 -33.23 -25.76 -40.08
N ALA A 323 -32.85 -27.00 -40.40
CA ALA A 323 -32.77 -28.09 -39.43
C ALA A 323 -31.68 -27.84 -38.38
N ILE A 324 -30.50 -27.37 -38.79
CA ILE A 324 -29.40 -26.99 -37.88
C ILE A 324 -29.86 -25.86 -36.95
N VAL A 325 -30.44 -24.78 -37.48
CA VAL A 325 -30.95 -23.64 -36.69
C VAL A 325 -31.99 -24.07 -35.66
N ARG A 326 -32.94 -24.94 -36.05
CA ARG A 326 -33.92 -25.50 -35.10
C ARG A 326 -33.24 -26.31 -33.99
N ARG A 327 -32.23 -27.11 -34.31
CA ARG A 327 -31.45 -27.87 -33.32
C ARG A 327 -30.66 -26.97 -32.37
N ILE A 328 -30.06 -25.90 -32.90
CA ILE A 328 -29.40 -24.86 -32.08
C ILE A 328 -30.41 -24.27 -31.09
N GLY A 329 -31.60 -23.86 -31.55
CA GLY A 329 -32.64 -23.29 -30.68
C GLY A 329 -33.12 -24.24 -29.58
N MET A 330 -33.12 -25.56 -29.83
CA MET A 330 -33.48 -26.56 -28.81
C MET A 330 -32.39 -26.73 -27.73
N VAL A 331 -31.12 -26.75 -28.12
CA VAL A 331 -30.01 -27.07 -27.20
C VAL A 331 -29.38 -25.86 -26.54
N ALA A 332 -29.43 -24.69 -27.16
CA ALA A 332 -28.78 -23.50 -26.66
C ALA A 332 -29.22 -23.09 -25.23
N PRO A 333 -30.51 -23.18 -24.84
CA PRO A 333 -30.95 -22.85 -23.47
C PRO A 333 -30.52 -23.86 -22.40
N THR A 334 -29.95 -25.01 -22.78
CA THR A 334 -29.56 -26.11 -21.87
C THR A 334 -28.05 -26.13 -21.62
N ASP A 335 -27.62 -26.75 -20.52
CA ASP A 335 -26.19 -27.01 -20.25
C ASP A 335 -25.68 -28.33 -20.87
N ALA A 336 -26.43 -28.95 -21.78
CA ALA A 336 -26.03 -30.20 -22.41
C ALA A 336 -24.78 -30.01 -23.30
N ASN A 337 -23.91 -31.02 -23.27
CA ASN A 337 -22.76 -31.12 -24.17
C ASN A 337 -23.25 -31.33 -25.62
N VAL A 338 -22.64 -30.60 -26.56
CA VAL A 338 -22.99 -30.68 -27.98
C VAL A 338 -21.81 -31.25 -28.76
N LEU A 339 -22.07 -32.25 -29.60
CA LEU A 339 -21.10 -32.76 -30.56
C LEU A 339 -21.48 -32.34 -31.98
N ILE A 340 -20.62 -31.53 -32.60
CA ILE A 340 -20.79 -31.05 -33.97
C ILE A 340 -19.94 -31.92 -34.90
N THR A 341 -20.58 -32.74 -35.71
CA THR A 341 -19.90 -33.58 -36.71
C THR A 341 -19.98 -32.95 -38.09
N GLY A 342 -18.96 -33.12 -38.90
CA GLY A 342 -19.01 -32.69 -40.31
C GLY A 342 -17.65 -32.43 -40.90
N GLU A 343 -17.58 -32.43 -42.23
CA GLU A 343 -16.35 -32.26 -42.97
C GLU A 343 -15.64 -30.93 -42.65
N SER A 344 -14.34 -30.88 -42.96
CA SER A 344 -13.57 -29.66 -42.84
C SER A 344 -14.15 -28.57 -43.76
N GLY A 345 -14.15 -27.33 -43.29
CA GLY A 345 -14.66 -26.18 -44.05
C GLY A 345 -16.19 -26.07 -44.14
N THR A 346 -16.98 -26.85 -43.40
CA THR A 346 -18.46 -26.76 -43.43
C THR A 346 -19.06 -25.64 -42.56
N GLY A 347 -18.28 -25.07 -41.64
CA GLY A 347 -18.73 -24.01 -40.72
C GLY A 347 -19.07 -24.49 -39.30
N LYS A 348 -18.49 -25.60 -38.83
CA LYS A 348 -18.72 -26.15 -37.46
C LYS A 348 -18.52 -25.11 -36.36
N GLU A 349 -17.55 -24.23 -36.53
CA GLU A 349 -17.25 -23.17 -35.58
C GLU A 349 -18.37 -22.11 -35.48
N LEU A 350 -18.97 -21.74 -36.62
CA LEU A 350 -20.12 -20.83 -36.65
C LEU A 350 -21.33 -21.44 -35.92
N ILE A 351 -21.52 -22.76 -36.05
CA ILE A 351 -22.55 -23.49 -35.31
C ILE A 351 -22.26 -23.42 -33.80
N ALA A 352 -21.02 -23.64 -33.36
CA ALA A 352 -20.64 -23.54 -31.96
C ALA A 352 -20.87 -22.14 -31.37
N ARG A 353 -20.47 -21.10 -32.11
CA ARG A 353 -20.70 -19.70 -31.72
C ARG A 353 -22.19 -19.38 -31.63
N ALA A 354 -23.00 -19.81 -32.60
CA ALA A 354 -24.44 -19.61 -32.59
C ALA A 354 -25.12 -20.30 -31.39
N ILE A 355 -24.67 -21.49 -31.00
CA ILE A 355 -25.14 -22.16 -29.78
C ILE A 355 -24.82 -21.34 -28.54
N HIS A 356 -23.59 -20.85 -28.42
CA HIS A 356 -23.16 -20.04 -27.28
C HIS A 356 -23.94 -18.72 -27.18
N GLN A 357 -24.05 -17.98 -28.29
CA GLN A 357 -24.78 -16.70 -28.35
C GLN A 357 -26.27 -16.85 -28.02
N SER A 358 -26.86 -18.01 -28.35
CA SER A 358 -28.27 -18.32 -28.07
C SER A 358 -28.49 -18.93 -26.69
N SER A 359 -27.45 -19.04 -25.85
CA SER A 359 -27.50 -19.70 -24.54
C SER A 359 -27.68 -18.74 -23.37
N SER A 360 -27.93 -19.31 -22.18
CA SER A 360 -27.90 -18.58 -20.90
C SER A 360 -26.52 -18.02 -20.55
N ARG A 361 -25.45 -18.54 -21.18
CA ARG A 361 -24.06 -18.14 -20.94
C ARG A 361 -23.52 -17.18 -22.03
N ARG A 362 -24.38 -16.56 -22.83
CA ARG A 362 -23.98 -15.67 -23.95
C ARG A 362 -23.12 -14.46 -23.53
N ASP A 363 -23.27 -14.00 -22.28
CA ASP A 363 -22.55 -12.85 -21.72
C ASP A 363 -21.26 -13.30 -20.98
N ARG A 364 -20.93 -14.60 -21.06
CA ARG A 364 -19.75 -15.23 -20.44
C ARG A 364 -18.76 -15.63 -21.54
N PRO A 365 -17.47 -15.87 -21.21
CA PRO A 365 -16.47 -16.16 -22.24
C PRO A 365 -16.77 -17.46 -23.01
N LEU A 366 -16.53 -17.44 -24.32
CA LEU A 366 -16.43 -18.60 -25.19
C LEU A 366 -14.95 -18.91 -25.42
N ILE A 367 -14.39 -19.82 -24.63
CA ILE A 367 -12.99 -20.24 -24.77
C ILE A 367 -12.86 -21.24 -25.91
N ARG A 368 -12.03 -20.93 -26.91
CA ARG A 368 -11.83 -21.78 -28.08
C ARG A 368 -10.49 -22.49 -28.04
N VAL A 369 -10.50 -23.76 -28.41
CA VAL A 369 -9.30 -24.59 -28.47
C VAL A 369 -9.33 -25.44 -29.72
N ASN A 370 -8.33 -25.27 -30.59
CA ASN A 370 -8.09 -26.18 -31.70
C ASN A 370 -7.13 -27.29 -31.24
N CYS A 371 -7.64 -28.50 -31.04
CA CYS A 371 -6.86 -29.63 -30.53
C CYS A 371 -5.73 -30.04 -31.48
N ALA A 372 -5.87 -29.83 -32.79
CA ALA A 372 -4.86 -30.20 -33.77
C ALA A 372 -3.67 -29.25 -33.83
N ALA A 373 -3.85 -28.01 -33.36
CA ALA A 373 -2.79 -27.00 -33.34
C ALA A 373 -1.83 -27.18 -32.14
N ILE A 374 -2.23 -27.97 -31.13
CA ILE A 374 -1.47 -28.11 -29.88
C ILE A 374 -0.56 -29.34 -29.97
N PRO A 375 0.76 -29.18 -29.77
CA PRO A 375 1.68 -30.32 -29.67
C PRO A 375 1.27 -31.26 -28.54
N LYS A 376 1.40 -32.58 -28.77
CA LYS A 376 0.97 -33.61 -27.80
C LYS A 376 1.56 -33.40 -26.41
N ASP A 377 2.84 -33.00 -26.33
CA ASP A 377 3.56 -32.78 -25.07
C ASP A 377 3.07 -31.54 -24.29
N LEU A 378 2.46 -30.57 -24.97
CA LEU A 378 1.94 -29.34 -24.37
C LEU A 378 0.42 -29.40 -24.14
N PHE A 379 -0.26 -30.44 -24.64
CA PHE A 379 -1.71 -30.55 -24.59
C PHE A 379 -2.24 -30.49 -23.16
N GLU A 380 -1.63 -31.25 -22.25
CA GLU A 380 -2.04 -31.28 -20.85
C GLU A 380 -1.87 -29.91 -20.16
N SER A 381 -0.74 -29.25 -20.43
CA SER A 381 -0.40 -27.95 -19.88
C SER A 381 -1.31 -26.82 -20.39
N GLU A 382 -1.70 -26.85 -21.68
CA GLU A 382 -2.66 -25.88 -22.23
C GLU A 382 -4.05 -26.06 -21.62
N PHE A 383 -4.55 -27.29 -21.55
CA PHE A 383 -5.92 -27.55 -21.10
C PHE A 383 -6.11 -27.35 -19.59
N PHE A 384 -5.20 -27.89 -18.78
CA PHE A 384 -5.34 -27.93 -17.33
C PHE A 384 -4.46 -26.93 -16.60
N GLY A 385 -3.48 -26.31 -17.27
CA GLY A 385 -2.54 -25.39 -16.64
C GLY A 385 -1.44 -26.13 -15.86
N HIS A 386 -0.44 -25.38 -15.40
CA HIS A 386 0.69 -25.93 -14.64
C HIS A 386 1.18 -24.95 -13.58
N ILE A 387 1.82 -25.48 -12.55
CA ILE A 387 2.59 -24.69 -11.59
C ILE A 387 4.05 -24.61 -12.01
N LYS A 388 4.76 -23.58 -11.54
CA LYS A 388 6.21 -23.44 -11.74
C LYS A 388 6.95 -24.70 -11.29
N GLY A 389 7.83 -25.21 -12.16
CA GLY A 389 8.61 -26.41 -11.89
C GLY A 389 7.91 -27.74 -12.18
N ALA A 390 6.69 -27.74 -12.74
CA ALA A 390 5.97 -28.98 -13.07
C ALA A 390 6.67 -29.84 -14.15
N PHE A 391 7.41 -29.22 -15.08
CA PHE A 391 8.22 -29.89 -16.09
C PHE A 391 9.40 -29.01 -16.52
N THR A 392 10.33 -29.57 -17.29
CA THR A 392 11.48 -28.82 -17.86
C THR A 392 10.99 -27.74 -18.83
N GLY A 393 10.95 -26.48 -18.37
CA GLY A 393 10.42 -25.34 -19.13
C GLY A 393 9.28 -24.58 -18.43
N ALA A 394 8.75 -25.09 -17.32
CA ALA A 394 7.74 -24.41 -16.50
C ALA A 394 8.39 -23.30 -15.63
N VAL A 395 8.74 -22.17 -16.25
CA VAL A 395 9.39 -21.01 -15.60
C VAL A 395 8.45 -20.25 -14.67
N SER A 396 7.15 -20.25 -14.99
CA SER A 396 6.09 -19.58 -14.23
C SER A 396 4.82 -20.43 -14.21
N ASP A 397 3.91 -20.12 -13.30
CA ASP A 397 2.57 -20.71 -13.29
C ASP A 397 1.80 -20.28 -14.54
N ARG A 398 0.96 -21.19 -15.06
CA ARG A 398 0.08 -20.92 -16.20
C ARG A 398 -1.31 -21.47 -15.94
N VAL A 399 -2.31 -20.64 -16.20
CA VAL A 399 -3.73 -20.99 -16.11
C VAL A 399 -4.13 -21.81 -17.34
N GLY A 400 -4.91 -22.88 -17.14
CA GLY A 400 -5.40 -23.74 -18.22
C GLY A 400 -6.69 -23.23 -18.88
N ARG A 401 -7.00 -23.74 -20.07
CA ARG A 401 -8.22 -23.37 -20.82
C ARG A 401 -9.52 -23.68 -20.08
N PHE A 402 -9.56 -24.75 -19.27
CA PHE A 402 -10.74 -25.05 -18.44
C PHE A 402 -11.00 -23.97 -17.40
N GLU A 403 -9.96 -23.49 -16.73
CA GLU A 403 -10.08 -22.44 -15.71
C GLU A 403 -10.45 -21.09 -16.31
N LEU A 404 -9.94 -20.77 -17.51
CA LEU A 404 -10.37 -19.59 -18.26
C LEU A 404 -11.84 -19.66 -18.69
N ALA A 405 -12.37 -20.87 -18.90
CA ALA A 405 -13.75 -21.10 -19.32
C ALA A 405 -14.73 -21.23 -18.15
N ASP A 406 -14.30 -21.01 -16.91
CA ASP A 406 -15.13 -21.18 -15.72
C ASP A 406 -16.34 -20.22 -15.74
N GLY A 407 -17.54 -20.78 -15.53
CA GLY A 407 -18.82 -20.10 -15.71
C GLY A 407 -19.20 -19.79 -17.16
N GLY A 408 -18.37 -20.19 -18.14
CA GLY A 408 -18.53 -19.90 -19.57
C GLY A 408 -18.76 -21.15 -20.41
N THR A 409 -18.27 -21.11 -21.67
CA THR A 409 -18.36 -22.22 -22.63
C THR A 409 -16.98 -22.53 -23.20
N LEU A 410 -16.62 -23.81 -23.30
CA LEU A 410 -15.39 -24.28 -23.94
C LEU A 410 -15.74 -24.97 -25.27
N PHE A 411 -15.21 -24.42 -26.36
CA PHE A 411 -15.30 -24.99 -27.70
C PHE A 411 -14.03 -25.77 -28.04
N LEU A 412 -14.19 -27.08 -28.23
CA LEU A 412 -13.12 -28.01 -28.60
C LEU A 412 -13.23 -28.36 -30.09
N ASP A 413 -12.44 -27.71 -30.93
CA ASP A 413 -12.35 -28.08 -32.34
C ASP A 413 -11.39 -29.25 -32.53
N GLU A 414 -11.73 -30.13 -33.47
CA GLU A 414 -10.99 -31.36 -33.78
C GLU A 414 -10.75 -32.26 -32.54
N VAL A 415 -11.80 -32.48 -31.73
CA VAL A 415 -11.73 -33.31 -30.50
C VAL A 415 -11.24 -34.75 -30.74
N GLY A 416 -11.28 -35.24 -31.99
CA GLY A 416 -10.72 -36.53 -32.37
C GLY A 416 -9.19 -36.60 -32.32
N GLU A 417 -8.50 -35.45 -32.28
CA GLU A 417 -7.02 -35.38 -32.21
C GLU A 417 -6.48 -35.48 -30.78
N ILE A 418 -7.35 -35.53 -29.78
CA ILE A 418 -6.95 -35.60 -28.37
C ILE A 418 -6.23 -36.92 -28.07
N PRO A 419 -4.99 -36.89 -27.53
CA PRO A 419 -4.26 -38.09 -27.16
C PRO A 419 -5.05 -38.99 -26.21
N LEU A 420 -5.04 -40.31 -26.45
CA LEU A 420 -5.81 -41.30 -25.70
C LEU A 420 -5.59 -41.21 -24.18
N GLU A 421 -4.37 -40.92 -23.76
CA GLU A 421 -3.96 -40.78 -22.35
C GLU A 421 -4.66 -39.61 -21.65
N LEU A 422 -4.95 -38.52 -22.38
CA LEU A 422 -5.57 -37.31 -21.85
C LEU A 422 -7.10 -37.35 -21.91
N GLN A 423 -7.68 -38.24 -22.71
CA GLN A 423 -9.13 -38.44 -22.80
C GLN A 423 -9.74 -38.82 -21.44
N GLY A 424 -9.01 -39.55 -20.59
CA GLY A 424 -9.44 -39.89 -19.23
C GLY A 424 -9.53 -38.66 -18.30
N LYS A 425 -8.58 -37.72 -18.41
CA LYS A 425 -8.62 -36.47 -17.65
C LYS A 425 -9.76 -35.58 -18.11
N LEU A 426 -9.94 -35.44 -19.42
CA LEU A 426 -11.07 -34.72 -20.01
C LEU A 426 -12.42 -35.28 -19.54
N LEU A 427 -12.56 -36.61 -19.51
CA LEU A 427 -13.76 -37.27 -18.99
C LEU A 427 -14.04 -36.89 -17.53
N ARG A 428 -13.01 -36.89 -16.67
CA ARG A 428 -13.14 -36.50 -15.25
C ARG A 428 -13.65 -35.08 -15.11
N VAL A 429 -13.15 -34.14 -15.91
CA VAL A 429 -13.66 -32.75 -15.90
C VAL A 429 -15.12 -32.68 -16.35
N LEU A 430 -15.49 -33.42 -17.39
CA LEU A 430 -16.87 -33.44 -17.91
C LEU A 430 -17.88 -34.14 -16.98
N GLN A 431 -17.43 -35.05 -16.11
CA GLN A 431 -18.26 -35.81 -15.18
C GLN A 431 -18.35 -35.12 -13.82
N ASP A 432 -17.20 -34.83 -13.22
CA ASP A 432 -17.07 -34.38 -11.84
C ASP A 432 -16.96 -32.85 -11.72
N GLN A 433 -16.84 -32.13 -12.85
CA GLN A 433 -16.58 -30.69 -12.87
C GLN A 433 -15.33 -30.31 -12.07
N GLN A 434 -14.34 -31.20 -12.07
CA GLN A 434 -13.12 -31.07 -11.27
C GLN A 434 -11.88 -31.45 -12.06
N PHE A 435 -10.79 -30.71 -11.84
CA PHE A 435 -9.48 -31.01 -12.44
C PHE A 435 -8.33 -30.63 -11.49
N GLU A 436 -7.12 -31.07 -11.84
CA GLU A 436 -5.87 -30.77 -11.13
C GLU A 436 -4.89 -30.17 -12.14
N ARG A 437 -4.14 -29.14 -11.75
CA ARG A 437 -3.08 -28.57 -12.60
C ARG A 437 -1.89 -29.53 -12.65
N VAL A 438 -1.10 -29.48 -13.73
CA VAL A 438 0.11 -30.29 -13.83
C VAL A 438 1.09 -29.88 -12.72
N GLY A 439 1.50 -30.86 -11.91
CA GLY A 439 2.38 -30.66 -10.74
C GLY A 439 1.66 -30.25 -9.45
N GLU A 440 0.34 -30.03 -9.46
CA GLU A 440 -0.45 -29.64 -8.30
C GLU A 440 -1.40 -30.78 -7.88
N ASN A 441 -1.37 -31.22 -6.61
CA ASN A 441 -2.32 -32.23 -6.09
C ASN A 441 -3.63 -31.63 -5.57
N ARG A 442 -3.87 -30.33 -5.82
CA ARG A 442 -5.06 -29.62 -5.38
C ARG A 442 -6.13 -29.74 -6.45
N THR A 443 -7.24 -30.39 -6.10
CA THR A 443 -8.43 -30.44 -6.96
C THR A 443 -9.12 -29.08 -6.99
N ARG A 444 -9.50 -28.64 -8.20
CA ARG A 444 -10.20 -27.39 -8.49
C ARG A 444 -11.54 -27.73 -9.13
N ALA A 445 -12.62 -27.09 -8.66
CA ALA A 445 -13.94 -27.20 -9.27
C ALA A 445 -14.12 -26.15 -10.37
N VAL A 446 -14.84 -26.50 -11.44
CA VAL A 446 -15.05 -25.65 -12.61
C VAL A 446 -16.43 -25.91 -13.24
N ASP A 447 -17.20 -24.86 -13.54
CA ASP A 447 -18.49 -24.97 -14.21
C ASP A 447 -18.37 -24.56 -15.69
N VAL A 448 -18.14 -25.53 -16.57
CA VAL A 448 -17.91 -25.29 -18.00
C VAL A 448 -18.90 -26.06 -18.85
N ARG A 449 -19.60 -25.35 -19.75
CA ARG A 449 -20.36 -25.97 -20.83
C ARG A 449 -19.42 -26.35 -21.97
N VAL A 450 -19.50 -27.58 -22.48
CA VAL A 450 -18.61 -28.04 -23.56
C VAL A 450 -19.34 -28.22 -24.88
N ILE A 451 -18.77 -27.63 -25.93
CA ILE A 451 -19.17 -27.85 -27.33
C ILE A 451 -17.96 -28.46 -28.04
N ALA A 452 -18.08 -29.68 -28.56
CA ALA A 452 -17.01 -30.34 -29.27
C ALA A 452 -17.32 -30.43 -30.77
N ALA A 453 -16.30 -30.33 -31.61
CA ALA A 453 -16.41 -30.49 -33.05
C ALA A 453 -15.37 -31.48 -33.59
N THR A 454 -15.73 -32.20 -34.65
CA THR A 454 -14.84 -33.16 -35.32
C THR A 454 -15.24 -33.40 -36.76
N ASN A 455 -14.25 -33.66 -37.61
CA ASN A 455 -14.40 -34.18 -38.97
C ASN A 455 -14.25 -35.71 -39.06
N ARG A 456 -13.77 -36.36 -38.00
CA ARG A 456 -13.58 -37.81 -37.94
C ARG A 456 -14.86 -38.52 -37.47
N ASP A 457 -15.03 -39.76 -37.89
CA ASP A 457 -16.10 -40.62 -37.36
C ASP A 457 -15.67 -41.21 -36.00
N LEU A 458 -16.06 -40.53 -34.92
CA LEU A 458 -15.73 -40.98 -33.56
C LEU A 458 -16.29 -42.37 -33.24
N LYS A 459 -17.39 -42.81 -33.88
CA LYS A 459 -17.90 -44.17 -33.65
C LYS A 459 -16.93 -45.21 -34.19
N ALA A 460 -16.34 -44.95 -35.36
CA ALA A 460 -15.30 -45.81 -35.94
C ALA A 460 -14.01 -45.78 -35.11
N GLU A 461 -13.59 -44.61 -34.62
CA GLU A 461 -12.41 -44.46 -33.75
C GLU A 461 -12.59 -45.21 -32.41
N VAL A 462 -13.80 -45.23 -31.85
CA VAL A 462 -14.11 -46.08 -30.68
C VAL A 462 -13.94 -47.57 -30.99
N GLN A 463 -14.41 -48.02 -32.15
CA GLN A 463 -14.21 -49.42 -32.58
C GLN A 463 -12.73 -49.76 -32.79
N GLN A 464 -11.92 -48.77 -33.22
CA GLN A 464 -10.48 -48.89 -33.40
C GLN A 464 -9.67 -48.70 -32.11
N LYS A 465 -10.33 -48.43 -30.97
CA LYS A 465 -9.71 -48.16 -29.65
C LYS A 465 -8.77 -46.95 -29.62
N THR A 466 -8.90 -46.04 -30.57
CA THR A 466 -8.18 -44.76 -30.65
C THR A 466 -8.93 -43.64 -29.94
N PHE A 467 -10.21 -43.85 -29.63
CA PHE A 467 -11.03 -42.97 -28.82
C PHE A 467 -11.80 -43.76 -27.75
N ARG A 468 -11.94 -43.21 -26.55
CA ARG A 468 -12.65 -43.89 -25.47
C ARG A 468 -14.17 -43.83 -25.65
N GLU A 469 -14.82 -44.96 -25.41
CA GLU A 469 -16.28 -45.11 -25.52
C GLU A 469 -17.03 -44.22 -24.50
N ASP A 470 -16.55 -44.17 -23.26
CA ASP A 470 -17.15 -43.37 -22.18
C ASP A 470 -17.14 -41.86 -22.48
N LEU A 471 -16.01 -41.33 -22.96
CA LEU A 471 -15.89 -39.95 -23.40
C LEU A 471 -16.78 -39.66 -24.61
N TYR A 472 -16.87 -40.58 -25.57
CA TYR A 472 -17.74 -40.43 -26.73
C TYR A 472 -19.20 -40.21 -26.31
N PHE A 473 -19.73 -41.06 -25.42
CA PHE A 473 -21.11 -40.90 -24.95
C PHE A 473 -21.31 -39.61 -24.14
N ARG A 474 -20.31 -39.14 -23.39
CA ARG A 474 -20.40 -37.91 -22.61
C ARG A 474 -20.34 -36.64 -23.47
N LEU A 475 -19.65 -36.68 -24.61
CA LEU A 475 -19.62 -35.59 -25.59
C LEU A 475 -20.84 -35.62 -26.51
N ASN A 476 -21.26 -36.81 -26.94
CA ASN A 476 -22.36 -37.01 -27.88
C ASN A 476 -23.75 -37.01 -27.22
N VAL A 477 -23.99 -36.10 -26.27
CA VAL A 477 -25.30 -35.94 -25.61
C VAL A 477 -26.29 -35.33 -26.58
N PHE A 478 -25.88 -34.31 -27.34
CA PHE A 478 -26.71 -33.69 -28.37
C PHE A 478 -25.93 -33.55 -29.70
N PRO A 479 -26.13 -34.45 -30.68
CA PRO A 479 -25.44 -34.39 -31.96
C PRO A 479 -26.04 -33.37 -32.93
N ILE A 480 -25.18 -32.56 -33.55
CA ILE A 480 -25.51 -31.67 -34.66
C ILE A 480 -24.60 -31.99 -35.84
N GLU A 481 -25.18 -32.38 -36.98
CA GLU A 481 -24.44 -32.63 -38.21
C GLU A 481 -24.37 -31.34 -39.04
N SER A 482 -23.15 -30.89 -39.32
CA SER A 482 -22.83 -29.81 -40.26
C SER A 482 -22.78 -30.37 -41.68
N VAL A 483 -23.84 -30.11 -42.45
CA VAL A 483 -24.05 -30.70 -43.78
C VAL A 483 -23.05 -30.12 -44.80
N PRO A 484 -22.38 -30.97 -45.61
CA PRO A 484 -21.44 -30.50 -46.63
C PRO A 484 -22.14 -29.74 -47.76
N LEU A 485 -21.41 -28.83 -48.41
CA LEU A 485 -21.94 -27.86 -49.37
C LEU A 485 -22.64 -28.54 -50.57
N ARG A 486 -22.12 -29.67 -51.03
CA ARG A 486 -22.72 -30.51 -52.10
C ARG A 486 -24.12 -31.07 -51.77
N ARG A 487 -24.50 -31.12 -50.49
CA ARG A 487 -25.84 -31.54 -50.04
C ARG A 487 -26.78 -30.35 -49.76
N ARG A 488 -26.33 -29.11 -49.97
CA ARG A 488 -27.09 -27.86 -49.80
C ARG A 488 -26.84 -26.88 -50.96
N LEU A 489 -27.03 -27.37 -52.19
CA LEU A 489 -26.74 -26.61 -53.42
C LEU A 489 -27.52 -25.29 -53.55
N GLU A 490 -28.67 -25.19 -52.89
CA GLU A 490 -29.51 -23.98 -52.82
C GLU A 490 -28.83 -22.82 -52.09
N ASP A 491 -27.90 -23.12 -51.18
CA ASP A 491 -27.20 -22.10 -50.39
C ASP A 491 -25.95 -21.55 -51.10
N ILE A 492 -25.42 -22.27 -52.10
CA ILE A 492 -24.21 -21.88 -52.83
C ILE A 492 -24.32 -20.47 -53.44
N PRO A 493 -25.41 -20.07 -54.12
CA PRO A 493 -25.51 -18.74 -54.70
C PRO A 493 -25.51 -17.63 -53.65
N ILE A 494 -26.19 -17.87 -52.52
CA ILE A 494 -26.31 -16.91 -51.41
C ILE A 494 -24.93 -16.71 -50.78
N LEU A 495 -24.24 -17.80 -50.45
CA LEU A 495 -22.89 -17.78 -49.90
C LEU A 495 -21.90 -17.11 -50.87
N ALA A 496 -21.99 -17.45 -52.16
CA ALA A 496 -21.10 -16.90 -53.16
C ALA A 496 -21.28 -15.39 -53.33
N GLN A 497 -22.52 -14.89 -53.31
CA GLN A 497 -22.79 -13.47 -53.42
C GLN A 497 -22.27 -12.69 -52.21
N GLU A 498 -22.43 -13.23 -51.01
CA GLU A 498 -21.89 -12.63 -49.79
C GLU A 498 -20.36 -12.57 -49.78
N PHE A 499 -19.69 -13.68 -50.13
CA PHE A 499 -18.23 -13.69 -50.25
C PHE A 499 -17.72 -12.74 -51.33
N LEU A 500 -18.45 -12.62 -52.45
CA LEU A 500 -18.10 -11.70 -53.52
C LEU A 500 -18.18 -10.24 -53.06
N ASN A 501 -19.29 -9.87 -52.43
CA ASN A 501 -19.50 -8.52 -51.90
C ASN A 501 -18.39 -8.15 -50.90
N ARG A 502 -18.07 -9.07 -49.98
CA ARG A 502 -17.00 -8.89 -48.99
C ARG A 502 -15.63 -8.77 -49.61
N ALA A 503 -15.29 -9.66 -50.54
CA ALA A 503 -14.01 -9.60 -51.23
C ALA A 503 -13.84 -8.28 -52.01
N CYS A 504 -14.90 -7.80 -52.68
CA CYS A 504 -14.87 -6.51 -53.37
C CYS A 504 -14.60 -5.35 -52.40
N GLN A 505 -15.27 -5.33 -51.23
CA GLN A 505 -15.01 -4.32 -50.19
C GLN A 505 -13.59 -4.42 -49.63
N LYS A 506 -13.14 -5.62 -49.27
CA LYS A 506 -11.82 -5.89 -48.68
C LYS A 506 -10.67 -5.48 -49.60
N PHE A 507 -10.79 -5.74 -50.90
CA PHE A 507 -9.77 -5.39 -51.89
C PHE A 507 -9.99 -4.04 -52.57
N ASN A 508 -10.97 -3.26 -52.10
CA ASN A 508 -11.36 -1.96 -52.67
C ASN A 508 -11.57 -2.01 -54.20
N ARG A 509 -12.23 -3.08 -54.67
CA ARG A 509 -12.57 -3.30 -56.09
C ARG A 509 -14.03 -2.91 -56.36
N PRO A 510 -14.38 -2.52 -57.60
CA PRO A 510 -15.76 -2.30 -57.99
C PRO A 510 -16.61 -3.54 -57.72
N THR A 511 -17.87 -3.34 -57.35
CA THR A 511 -18.82 -4.45 -57.12
C THR A 511 -18.97 -5.30 -58.37
N LEU A 512 -18.52 -6.54 -58.27
CA LEU A 512 -18.73 -7.58 -59.28
C LEU A 512 -20.08 -8.27 -59.03
N ALA A 513 -20.69 -8.79 -60.09
CA ALA A 513 -21.96 -9.52 -60.01
C ALA A 513 -21.78 -10.97 -60.48
N LEU A 514 -22.41 -11.90 -59.76
CA LEU A 514 -22.54 -13.30 -60.18
C LEU A 514 -23.55 -13.39 -61.32
N ARG A 515 -23.13 -13.96 -62.46
CA ARG A 515 -24.06 -14.28 -63.57
C ARG A 515 -24.64 -15.67 -63.36
N GLU A 516 -25.75 -15.96 -64.04
CA GLU A 516 -26.39 -17.28 -63.99
C GLU A 516 -25.42 -18.41 -64.35
N ARG A 517 -24.61 -18.23 -65.40
CA ARG A 517 -23.57 -19.21 -65.80
C ARG A 517 -22.55 -19.47 -64.67
N ASP A 518 -22.23 -18.45 -63.89
CA ASP A 518 -21.23 -18.54 -62.83
C ASP A 518 -21.83 -19.34 -61.67
N VAL A 519 -23.11 -19.09 -61.36
CA VAL A 519 -23.89 -19.84 -60.37
C VAL A 519 -24.06 -21.31 -60.75
N GLU A 520 -24.36 -21.62 -62.01
CA GLU A 520 -24.44 -23.00 -62.50
C GLU A 520 -23.10 -23.73 -62.36
N THR A 521 -22.01 -23.07 -62.72
CA THR A 521 -20.64 -23.59 -62.55
C THR A 521 -20.33 -23.88 -61.07
N LEU A 522 -20.68 -22.96 -60.17
CA LEU A 522 -20.50 -23.15 -58.72
C LEU A 522 -21.35 -24.32 -58.18
N LYS A 523 -22.58 -24.50 -58.69
CA LYS A 523 -23.46 -25.62 -58.27
C LYS A 523 -23.00 -26.98 -58.77
N ALA A 524 -22.33 -27.04 -59.92
CA ALA A 524 -21.86 -28.29 -60.52
C ALA A 524 -20.61 -28.87 -59.84
N TYR A 525 -19.87 -28.06 -59.06
CA TYR A 525 -18.66 -28.49 -58.37
C TYR A 525 -18.96 -29.19 -57.04
N HIS A 526 -18.15 -30.18 -56.67
CA HIS A 526 -18.38 -31.03 -55.48
C HIS A 526 -17.92 -30.40 -54.15
N TRP A 527 -17.10 -29.35 -54.21
CA TRP A 527 -16.59 -28.61 -53.04
C TRP A 527 -15.97 -29.49 -51.94
N PRO A 528 -14.87 -30.22 -52.20
CA PRO A 528 -14.17 -31.02 -51.19
C PRO A 528 -13.73 -30.22 -49.96
N GLY A 529 -13.40 -28.93 -50.11
CA GLY A 529 -13.11 -28.00 -49.00
C GLY A 529 -14.31 -27.16 -48.54
N ASN A 530 -15.52 -27.52 -48.98
CA ASN A 530 -16.79 -26.91 -48.59
C ASN A 530 -16.79 -25.37 -48.69
N VAL A 531 -17.27 -24.68 -47.66
CA VAL A 531 -17.45 -23.21 -47.65
C VAL A 531 -16.11 -22.49 -47.67
N ARG A 532 -15.09 -23.03 -46.99
CA ARG A 532 -13.73 -22.45 -46.98
C ARG A 532 -13.10 -22.46 -48.38
N GLU A 533 -13.32 -23.52 -49.16
CA GLU A 533 -12.86 -23.55 -50.55
C GLU A 533 -13.65 -22.57 -51.43
N LEU A 534 -14.98 -22.50 -51.28
CA LEU A 534 -15.82 -21.53 -51.99
C LEU A 534 -15.35 -20.09 -51.75
N GLU A 535 -15.13 -19.73 -50.49
CA GLU A 535 -14.61 -18.41 -50.09
C GLU A 535 -13.25 -18.13 -50.75
N ASN A 536 -12.29 -19.05 -50.63
CA ASN A 536 -10.95 -18.90 -51.21
C ASN A 536 -10.99 -18.76 -52.74
N VAL A 537 -11.83 -19.54 -53.43
CA VAL A 537 -12.00 -19.43 -54.88
C VAL A 537 -12.54 -18.05 -55.24
N ILE A 538 -13.58 -17.57 -54.55
CA ILE A 538 -14.17 -16.26 -54.85
C ILE A 538 -13.19 -15.13 -54.55
N GLU A 539 -12.50 -15.14 -53.41
CA GLU A 539 -11.49 -14.13 -53.07
C GLU A 539 -10.39 -14.08 -54.14
N ARG A 540 -9.85 -15.24 -54.54
CA ARG A 540 -8.84 -15.33 -55.60
C ARG A 540 -9.34 -14.74 -56.91
N GLN A 541 -10.60 -15.03 -57.27
CA GLN A 541 -11.16 -14.50 -58.50
C GLN A 541 -11.38 -12.99 -58.45
N VAL A 542 -11.72 -12.40 -57.29
CA VAL A 542 -11.79 -10.93 -57.16
C VAL A 542 -10.43 -10.27 -57.32
N ILE A 543 -9.35 -10.91 -56.86
CA ILE A 543 -7.97 -10.39 -57.00
C ILE A 543 -7.54 -10.37 -58.48
N THR A 544 -7.82 -11.47 -59.20
CA THR A 544 -7.41 -11.66 -60.60
C THR A 544 -8.38 -11.04 -61.60
N ALA A 545 -9.60 -10.69 -61.19
CA ALA A 545 -10.63 -10.15 -62.07
C ALA A 545 -10.22 -8.80 -62.70
N ASP A 546 -10.27 -8.76 -64.04
CA ASP A 546 -10.21 -7.53 -64.83
C ASP A 546 -11.62 -7.20 -65.36
N GLY A 547 -12.48 -6.75 -64.44
CA GLY A 547 -13.86 -6.37 -64.71
C GLY A 547 -14.87 -7.51 -64.88
N ARG A 548 -14.44 -8.78 -64.88
CA ARG A 548 -15.33 -9.96 -64.93
C ARG A 548 -14.81 -11.09 -64.04
N LEU A 549 -15.74 -11.86 -63.46
CA LEU A 549 -15.43 -13.12 -62.79
C LEU A 549 -15.19 -14.21 -63.83
N ASP A 550 -14.05 -14.90 -63.71
CA ASP A 550 -13.71 -16.08 -64.51
C ASP A 550 -13.48 -17.26 -63.56
N LEU A 551 -14.52 -18.06 -63.33
CA LEU A 551 -14.44 -19.18 -62.40
C LEU A 551 -13.65 -20.35 -63.03
N ASP A 552 -12.33 -20.32 -62.92
CA ASP A 552 -11.46 -21.46 -63.25
C ASP A 552 -11.59 -22.55 -62.17
N LEU A 553 -12.69 -23.31 -62.25
CA LEU A 553 -12.94 -24.49 -61.44
C LEU A 553 -12.59 -25.74 -62.25
N PRO A 554 -11.87 -26.72 -61.67
CA PRO A 554 -11.71 -28.02 -62.30
C PRO A 554 -13.11 -28.60 -62.52
N GLY A 555 -13.49 -28.85 -63.78
CA GLY A 555 -14.83 -29.33 -64.11
C GLY A 555 -15.17 -30.65 -63.39
N PRO A 556 -16.44 -31.08 -63.40
CA PRO A 556 -16.86 -32.35 -62.79
C PRO A 556 -16.12 -33.59 -63.33
N ASP A 557 -15.44 -33.49 -64.47
CA ASP A 557 -14.57 -34.51 -65.07
C ASP A 557 -13.06 -34.34 -64.77
N SER A 558 -12.67 -33.39 -63.92
CA SER A 558 -11.26 -33.02 -63.69
C SER A 558 -10.53 -33.84 -62.61
N THR A 559 -11.01 -35.04 -62.26
CA THR A 559 -10.08 -36.11 -61.85
C THR A 559 -9.36 -36.74 -63.05
N ALA A 560 -9.71 -36.36 -64.28
CA ALA A 560 -9.04 -36.80 -65.50
C ALA A 560 -8.97 -35.66 -66.54
N ARG A 561 -8.12 -34.65 -66.29
CA ARG A 561 -7.58 -33.75 -67.33
C ARG A 561 -6.44 -32.90 -66.77
N ILE A 562 -5.29 -33.54 -66.61
CA ILE A 562 -3.99 -32.85 -66.63
C ILE A 562 -3.74 -32.50 -68.10
N ASN A 563 -3.67 -31.22 -68.44
CA ASN A 563 -3.24 -30.79 -69.76
C ASN A 563 -1.78 -31.24 -70.01
N PRO A 564 -1.49 -31.99 -71.09
CA PRO A 564 -0.16 -32.50 -71.38
C PRO A 564 0.61 -31.48 -72.22
N THR A 565 1.24 -30.49 -71.56
CA THR A 565 2.27 -29.65 -72.22
C THR A 565 3.60 -29.64 -71.47
N THR A 566 3.80 -30.59 -70.55
CA THR A 566 5.12 -30.93 -70.02
C THR A 566 5.30 -32.43 -70.23
N PRO A 567 6.36 -32.89 -70.91
CA PRO A 567 6.58 -34.32 -71.08
C PRO A 567 6.67 -34.96 -69.69
N PRO A 568 5.93 -36.04 -69.43
CA PRO A 568 5.89 -36.64 -68.11
C PRO A 568 7.27 -37.20 -67.76
N ALA A 569 7.78 -36.81 -66.59
CA ALA A 569 8.72 -37.64 -65.88
C ALA A 569 8.05 -39.02 -65.73
N ARG A 570 8.63 -40.03 -66.37
CA ARG A 570 8.11 -41.40 -66.33
C ARG A 570 8.06 -41.85 -64.87
N HIS A 571 6.86 -42.04 -64.36
CA HIS A 571 6.64 -42.81 -63.16
C HIS A 571 7.21 -44.22 -63.41
N TYR A 572 8.32 -44.53 -62.75
CA TYR A 572 8.67 -45.92 -62.46
C TYR A 572 7.60 -46.42 -61.50
N SER A 573 6.68 -47.26 -62.00
CA SER A 573 5.94 -48.17 -61.15
C SER A 573 6.98 -48.96 -60.35
N GLY A 574 6.92 -48.89 -59.02
CA GLY A 574 7.88 -49.49 -58.09
C GLY A 574 7.85 -51.02 -58.05
N GLU A 575 7.70 -51.67 -59.20
CA GLU A 575 7.86 -53.11 -59.37
C GLU A 575 9.31 -53.40 -59.79
N LEU A 576 9.95 -54.38 -59.13
CA LEU A 576 11.31 -54.82 -59.44
C LEU A 576 11.33 -55.44 -60.85
N MET A 577 11.94 -54.73 -61.81
CA MET A 577 12.10 -55.25 -63.17
C MET A 577 13.24 -56.27 -63.22
N THR A 578 13.05 -57.36 -63.96
CA THR A 578 14.09 -58.37 -64.18
C THR A 578 15.18 -57.86 -65.13
N GLU A 579 16.38 -58.44 -65.09
CA GLU A 579 17.49 -58.02 -65.97
C GLU A 579 17.16 -58.21 -67.47
N GLN A 580 16.26 -59.13 -67.82
CA GLN A 580 15.80 -59.31 -69.19
C GLN A 580 14.89 -58.17 -69.65
N GLU A 581 13.95 -57.72 -68.81
CA GLU A 581 13.05 -56.61 -69.12
C GLU A 581 13.80 -55.28 -69.25
N LEU A 582 14.81 -55.06 -68.40
CA LEU A 582 15.71 -53.90 -68.48
C LEU A 582 16.48 -53.86 -69.80
N ARG A 583 16.99 -55.01 -70.27
CA ARG A 583 17.71 -55.08 -71.56
C ARG A 583 16.79 -54.84 -72.75
N GLU A 584 15.54 -55.30 -72.70
CA GLU A 584 14.58 -55.10 -73.78
C GLU A 584 14.12 -53.65 -73.87
N LEU A 585 13.86 -53.00 -72.72
CA LEU A 585 13.61 -51.56 -72.66
C LEU A 585 14.79 -50.74 -73.16
N GLU A 586 16.03 -51.12 -72.80
CA GLU A 586 17.23 -50.46 -73.30
C GLU A 586 17.36 -50.61 -74.82
N LYS A 587 17.13 -51.81 -75.35
CA LYS A 587 17.15 -52.09 -76.80
C LYS A 587 16.14 -51.24 -77.54
N GLN A 588 14.89 -51.17 -77.07
CA GLN A 588 13.83 -50.37 -77.69
C GLN A 588 14.16 -48.88 -77.67
N ASN A 589 14.72 -48.38 -76.58
CA ASN A 589 15.10 -46.97 -76.47
C ASN A 589 16.27 -46.62 -77.41
N LEU A 590 17.27 -47.51 -77.54
CA LEU A 590 18.38 -47.35 -78.48
C LEU A 590 17.94 -47.39 -79.94
N THR A 591 17.04 -48.30 -80.30
CA THR A 591 16.47 -48.38 -81.66
C THR A 591 15.67 -47.13 -82.01
N ARG A 592 14.90 -46.59 -81.06
CA ARG A 592 14.15 -45.34 -81.25
C ARG A 592 15.08 -44.15 -81.48
N ALA A 593 16.16 -44.05 -80.70
CA ALA A 593 17.17 -43.01 -80.88
C ALA A 593 17.88 -43.10 -82.23
N LEU A 594 18.24 -44.31 -82.69
CA LEU A 594 18.86 -44.52 -84.01
C LEU A 594 17.91 -44.24 -85.18
N THR A 595 16.63 -44.50 -85.01
CA THR A 595 15.60 -44.18 -86.02
C THR A 595 15.43 -42.67 -86.14
N MET A 596 15.39 -41.96 -85.01
CA MET A 596 15.28 -40.49 -85.01
C MET A 596 16.54 -39.78 -85.53
N SER A 597 17.72 -40.39 -85.40
CA SER A 597 18.98 -39.86 -85.93
C SER A 597 19.34 -40.37 -87.33
N SER A 598 18.41 -41.07 -88.02
CA SER A 598 18.62 -41.67 -89.34
C SER A 598 19.92 -42.49 -89.44
N GLY A 599 20.19 -43.31 -88.42
CA GLY A 599 21.36 -44.20 -88.37
C GLY A 599 22.70 -43.50 -88.09
N ARG A 600 22.70 -42.22 -87.68
CA ARG A 600 23.91 -41.48 -87.27
C ARG A 600 24.19 -41.70 -85.78
N VAL A 601 25.38 -42.20 -85.47
CA VAL A 601 25.83 -42.48 -84.08
C VAL A 601 26.56 -41.28 -83.47
N PHE A 602 27.25 -40.47 -84.28
CA PHE A 602 28.11 -39.35 -83.85
C PHE A 602 27.60 -38.00 -84.42
N GLY A 603 27.87 -36.88 -83.73
CA GLY A 603 27.46 -35.52 -84.11
C GLY A 603 26.42 -34.90 -83.17
N GLU A 604 26.16 -33.59 -83.30
CA GLU A 604 25.11 -32.89 -82.51
C GLU A 604 23.71 -33.51 -82.74
N ASP A 605 23.42 -33.92 -83.97
CA ASP A 605 22.19 -34.64 -84.34
C ASP A 605 22.32 -36.17 -84.27
N GLY A 606 23.37 -36.69 -83.61
CA GLY A 606 23.63 -38.12 -83.48
C GLY A 606 22.87 -38.78 -82.33
N ALA A 607 22.56 -40.08 -82.44
CA ALA A 607 21.86 -40.83 -81.40
C ALA A 607 22.56 -40.79 -80.03
N ALA A 608 23.90 -40.67 -80.00
CA ALA A 608 24.66 -40.55 -78.75
C ALA A 608 24.37 -39.24 -78.01
N ALA A 609 24.26 -38.13 -78.76
CA ALA A 609 23.93 -36.82 -78.21
C ALA A 609 22.50 -36.78 -77.68
N MET A 610 21.54 -37.35 -78.44
CA MET A 610 20.13 -37.46 -78.02
C MET A 610 19.94 -38.30 -76.75
N LEU A 611 20.77 -39.32 -76.56
CA LEU A 611 20.74 -40.19 -75.38
C LEU A 611 21.61 -39.69 -74.22
N GLY A 612 22.36 -38.59 -74.40
CA GLY A 612 23.23 -38.02 -73.37
C GLY A 612 24.43 -38.90 -72.99
N ILE A 613 24.90 -39.77 -73.89
CA ILE A 613 26.04 -40.67 -73.63
C ILE A 613 27.18 -40.46 -74.61
N LYS A 614 28.42 -40.83 -74.22
CA LYS A 614 29.57 -40.73 -75.12
C LYS A 614 29.38 -41.63 -76.35
N PRO A 615 29.72 -41.18 -77.56
CA PRO A 615 29.53 -41.99 -78.76
C PRO A 615 30.27 -43.34 -78.76
N THR A 616 31.42 -43.43 -78.10
CA THR A 616 32.16 -44.70 -77.89
C THR A 616 31.39 -45.68 -77.01
N THR A 617 30.66 -45.19 -76.00
CA THR A 617 29.79 -45.98 -75.13
C THR A 617 28.56 -46.49 -75.89
N LEU A 618 27.93 -45.64 -76.71
CA LEU A 618 26.81 -46.06 -77.56
C LEU A 618 27.25 -47.16 -78.54
N THR A 619 28.40 -47.00 -79.20
CA THR A 619 28.93 -47.99 -80.15
C THR A 619 29.20 -49.35 -79.48
N SER A 620 29.71 -49.36 -78.25
CA SER A 620 29.92 -50.58 -77.47
C SER A 620 28.60 -51.29 -77.11
N ARG A 621 27.57 -50.52 -76.71
CA ARG A 621 26.23 -51.05 -76.37
C ARG A 621 25.51 -51.63 -77.59
N LEU A 622 25.59 -50.97 -78.74
CA LEU A 622 25.00 -51.45 -80.00
C LEU A 622 25.65 -52.77 -80.46
N LYS A 623 26.97 -52.90 -80.33
CA LYS A 623 27.69 -54.14 -80.65
C LYS A 623 27.31 -55.30 -79.72
N LYS A 624 27.08 -55.01 -78.43
CA LYS A 624 26.66 -56.01 -77.43
C LYS A 624 25.21 -56.48 -77.65
N LEU A 625 24.35 -55.59 -78.14
CA LEU A 625 22.94 -55.87 -78.44
C LEU A 625 22.69 -56.30 -79.91
N LYS A 626 23.75 -56.43 -80.71
CA LYS A 626 23.73 -56.79 -82.14
C LYS A 626 22.80 -55.91 -83.00
N ILE A 627 22.85 -54.60 -82.79
CA ILE A 627 22.08 -53.61 -83.57
C ILE A 627 23.03 -52.89 -84.52
N GLU A 628 22.77 -52.96 -85.83
CA GLU A 628 23.59 -52.26 -86.81
C GLU A 628 23.01 -50.88 -87.16
N PRO A 629 23.77 -49.78 -86.97
CA PRO A 629 23.29 -48.43 -87.29
C PRO A 629 22.92 -48.22 -88.77
N ARG A 630 23.49 -49.04 -89.66
CA ARG A 630 23.26 -48.96 -91.12
C ARG A 630 21.84 -49.36 -91.51
N GLU A 631 21.16 -50.17 -90.71
CA GLU A 631 19.77 -50.57 -90.95
C GLU A 631 18.79 -49.39 -90.84
N PHE A 632 19.21 -48.30 -90.17
CA PHE A 632 18.38 -47.12 -89.89
C PHE A 632 18.79 -45.90 -90.74
N GLN A 633 19.73 -46.07 -91.68
CA GLN A 633 20.10 -45.01 -92.63
C GLN A 633 19.12 -44.98 -93.80
N VAL A 634 18.42 -43.86 -93.95
CA VAL A 634 17.57 -43.61 -95.12
C VAL A 634 18.47 -43.44 -96.34
N ARG A 635 18.36 -44.34 -97.33
CA ARG A 635 19.02 -44.18 -98.63
C ARG A 635 18.33 -43.03 -99.40
N PRO A 636 19.08 -42.04 -99.91
CA PRO A 636 18.50 -41.07 -100.84
C PRO A 636 18.19 -41.78 -102.17
N GLU A 637 16.96 -41.62 -102.66
CA GLU A 637 16.66 -41.79 -104.10
C GLU A 637 17.23 -40.64 -104.91
#